data_AF-J0KG44-F1
#
_entry.id   AF-J0KG44-F1
#
_cell.length_a   1.000
_cell.length_b   1.000
_cell.length_c   1.000
_cell.angle_alpha   90.00
_cell.angle_beta   90.00
_cell.angle_gamma   90.00
#
_symmetry.space_group_name_H-M   'P 1'
#
loop_
_entity.id
_entity.type
_entity.pdbx_description
1 polymer ?
#
loop_
_entity_poly.entity_id
_entity_poly.type
_entity_poly.pdbx_seq_one_letter_code
_entity_poly.pdbx_strand_id
1 'polypeptide(L)'
;MPTLGGPPSAPRSTTLSILSTTLGRATPVLPMPTLRFVPLADVAHLLPADGPMAEQWQSEPDTLAEATVAWVSGDLQLSALDLDAPLQPGSALRALAQATSGLPGPPPGHLYLVLIEGNLQIDGALSGGDAYGSSHLTVLGNAQLQHAVVEGLLLHVQGTLQVDGLLWAHGEPGELRVDGGLAARVALFTEDCAVHIDGDEEVEFLLDEVRGVPSLVEFSNEAAGLVFAPGFYNGIDDGEGSLADLLDRDRVLAAVRAGQSPVRSSRDIHADLPLADDLFADEAISAANIQAMVNSPVLEGDDEEHTDGWFGQTHFSLCRRHVDAEGTQHDDRVYITVWKTWEFYLAVPQACATSGRATRRRRAAAVAESITLLYREFTDGEPGEWTTLDKDADDEVHEACEAAWRGVLDYVRRAVGQAGAGYPLHQRLKAELSAQRIERITRLPVFTDEYNDWWDADKRGTWFGDVWLGARQPAMHDGEFWCRALDVSWENGEDGPGDVEHDAHGNYQIDIDRPGEGREPVEFTYSQRQSEHRPPLPRGAADHCARLLRLVGMAEASLLQAHDKQLAEQAQEQAQEAETRRIEAAVHLLATPPLAPGLPDTAVFPPELLRLSGEWQAGGQAYVAAVRAHQRVAQAAAAAAEAAGYQPPRWDDDAGAGQQGSGDPLPDDPRGASAATVLQLARVVSRQADEALTERFRQRFAFAPDAYAALASEQGQCIGPVFQLADGAGTVLRRGADYSPDVHWVQLQGPALTPLPALKGLGRSHDGRCYAQSDGTHITTHQGFDGPQIAQLPLPQGNEGLPTALGLSAGALGQRCDELIPFNDGQRALLRNPTGVYLLTPGGVQRIHPQEFEEDGPCSWPKNQLQEGVENGADAHDDDDGEDDEDDDQDGEDENTGPRQLALDMLHMALSPDERHIALGDQDSMHILLDAQGRVLRTLMTESYPHHTRFSHDGALLWANSCHFYNGYTVASRVGDAQDSEGTPFDTECRVYASATLPGMVIMGDAYGYLHARDDSGKALWRHHIGGTISALEVSNDGSLLLAGTCSGYLVLLQRAEVDAQVDAKAGTGVGADPYAIGTSPYVELRRWIFWGSEASPLRW
;
A
#
# COMPACT_ATOMS: atom_id res chain seq x y z
N MET A 1 59.54 -20.58 47.01
CA MET A 1 60.88 -20.14 46.55
C MET A 1 61.05 -20.58 45.09
N PRO A 2 61.49 -19.69 44.19
CA PRO A 2 60.53 -18.73 43.64
C PRO A 2 60.69 -18.41 42.13
N THR A 3 59.58 -17.92 41.57
CA THR A 3 59.37 -16.85 40.57
C THR A 3 60.52 -16.38 39.67
N LEU A 4 60.25 -16.32 38.35
CA LEU A 4 60.74 -15.41 37.27
C LEU A 4 60.35 -16.14 35.95
N GLY A 5 59.74 -15.60 34.90
CA GLY A 5 59.38 -14.24 34.53
C GLY A 5 58.34 -14.26 33.39
N GLY A 6 57.52 -13.21 33.30
CA GLY A 6 56.61 -12.96 32.17
C GLY A 6 57.21 -11.92 31.21
N PRO A 7 56.88 -11.94 29.91
CA PRO A 7 57.31 -10.94 28.93
C PRO A 7 56.35 -9.73 28.84
N PRO A 8 56.80 -8.61 28.25
CA PRO A 8 56.44 -7.27 28.71
C PRO A 8 55.23 -6.63 28.01
N SER A 9 54.54 -5.81 28.79
CA SER A 9 53.47 -4.91 28.37
C SER A 9 53.99 -3.66 27.64
N ALA A 10 53.15 -3.18 26.72
CA ALA A 10 53.33 -2.04 25.84
C ALA A 10 53.72 -0.73 26.56
N PRO A 11 54.57 0.12 25.96
CA PRO A 11 54.93 1.40 26.54
C PRO A 11 53.83 2.45 26.36
N ARG A 12 53.38 2.98 27.49
CA ARG A 12 52.69 4.27 27.62
C ARG A 12 53.58 5.37 27.07
N SER A 13 53.08 6.14 26.10
CA SER A 13 53.75 7.33 25.59
C SER A 13 53.61 8.50 26.58
N THR A 14 54.71 9.21 26.69
CA THR A 14 55.10 10.12 27.75
C THR A 14 54.56 11.52 27.51
N THR A 15 53.99 12.11 28.56
CA THR A 15 53.65 13.53 28.66
C THR A 15 54.93 14.38 28.63
N LEU A 16 54.99 15.39 27.77
CA LEU A 16 55.89 16.53 27.92
C LEU A 16 55.15 17.81 27.57
N SER A 17 54.92 18.62 28.60
CA SER A 17 54.37 19.98 28.53
C SER A 17 55.23 20.91 27.70
N ILE A 18 54.59 21.72 26.85
CA ILE A 18 55.07 23.06 26.53
C ILE A 18 53.90 24.03 26.78
N LEU A 19 54.00 24.75 27.88
CA LEU A 19 53.30 26.01 28.13
C LEU A 19 53.81 27.04 27.12
N SER A 20 52.91 27.64 26.33
CA SER A 20 53.14 28.98 25.79
C SER A 20 51.82 29.69 25.50
N THR A 21 51.48 30.58 26.42
CA THR A 21 50.86 31.90 26.21
C THR A 21 49.56 32.00 25.39
N THR A 22 48.47 32.17 26.15
CA THR A 22 47.25 32.90 25.80
C THR A 22 47.54 34.20 25.06
N LEU A 23 47.13 34.26 23.79
CA LEU A 23 46.79 35.48 23.08
C LEU A 23 45.51 35.19 22.32
N GLY A 24 44.41 35.75 22.80
CA GLY A 24 43.09 35.60 22.19
C GLY A 24 43.11 36.07 20.75
N ARG A 25 42.90 35.13 19.83
CA ARG A 25 42.25 35.41 18.55
C ARG A 25 40.82 34.97 18.71
N ALA A 26 39.90 35.93 18.67
CA ALA A 26 38.50 35.66 18.45
C ALA A 26 38.39 34.81 17.18
N THR A 27 37.83 33.62 17.30
CA THR A 27 37.18 32.95 16.18
C THR A 27 36.17 33.93 15.60
N PRO A 28 36.19 34.24 14.30
CA PRO A 28 35.11 35.00 13.71
C PRO A 28 33.84 34.18 13.93
N VAL A 29 32.90 34.75 14.67
CA VAL A 29 31.53 34.22 14.72
C VAL A 29 31.03 34.35 13.29
N LEU A 30 30.95 33.23 12.57
CA LEU A 30 30.27 33.19 11.28
C LEU A 30 28.84 33.73 11.51
N PRO A 31 28.33 34.62 10.62
CA PRO A 31 26.96 35.10 10.74
C PRO A 31 26.02 33.88 10.74
N MET A 32 25.11 33.81 11.72
CA MET A 32 24.12 32.73 11.73
C MET A 32 23.25 32.82 10.47
N PRO A 33 22.99 31.70 9.78
CA PRO A 33 22.11 31.70 8.61
C PRO A 33 20.71 32.17 9.01
N THR A 34 20.06 32.92 8.14
CA THR A 34 18.68 33.37 8.36
C THR A 34 17.74 32.71 7.36
N LEU A 35 16.67 32.07 7.85
CA LEU A 35 15.62 31.48 7.03
C LEU A 35 14.40 32.42 6.97
N ARG A 36 13.80 32.56 5.79
CA ARG A 36 12.53 33.26 5.56
C ARG A 36 11.65 32.44 4.63
N PHE A 37 10.34 32.50 4.85
CA PHE A 37 9.35 31.99 3.91
C PHE A 37 8.84 33.16 3.05
N VAL A 38 8.97 33.03 1.74
CA VAL A 38 8.61 34.05 0.76
C VAL A 38 7.96 33.41 -0.48
N PRO A 39 7.08 34.11 -1.20
CA PRO A 39 6.62 33.66 -2.51
C PRO A 39 7.78 33.53 -3.51
N LEU A 40 7.69 32.58 -4.44
CA LEU A 40 8.73 32.34 -5.45
C LEU A 40 9.00 33.59 -6.30
N ALA A 41 7.97 34.38 -6.62
CA ALA A 41 8.11 35.63 -7.36
C ALA A 41 9.10 36.62 -6.71
N ASP A 42 9.18 36.64 -5.37
CA ASP A 42 10.06 37.55 -4.63
C ASP A 42 11.54 37.17 -4.75
N VAL A 43 11.83 35.89 -5.05
CA VAL A 43 13.19 35.33 -5.12
C VAL A 43 13.55 34.79 -6.51
N ALA A 44 12.64 34.82 -7.48
CA ALA A 44 12.87 34.35 -8.84
C ALA A 44 14.10 34.99 -9.52
N HIS A 45 14.40 36.25 -9.18
CA HIS A 45 15.59 36.97 -9.67
C HIS A 45 16.92 36.44 -9.13
N LEU A 46 16.90 35.56 -8.12
CA LEU A 46 18.07 34.88 -7.56
C LEU A 46 18.30 33.50 -8.18
N LEU A 47 17.31 32.95 -8.89
CA LEU A 47 17.45 31.66 -9.56
C LEU A 47 18.50 31.78 -10.68
N PRO A 48 19.38 30.78 -10.85
CA PRO A 48 20.33 30.76 -11.97
C PRO A 48 19.58 30.78 -13.31
N ALA A 49 19.95 31.68 -14.22
CA ALA A 49 19.19 31.96 -15.44
C ALA A 49 19.03 30.74 -16.37
N ASP A 50 20.02 29.86 -16.38
CA ASP A 50 20.04 28.64 -17.19
C ASP A 50 19.65 27.40 -16.36
N GLY A 51 19.17 27.54 -15.11
CA GLY A 51 18.83 26.42 -14.23
C GLY A 51 17.39 25.91 -14.41
N PRO A 52 17.11 24.64 -14.07
CA PRO A 52 15.81 24.01 -14.31
C PRO A 52 14.64 24.74 -13.65
N MET A 53 14.84 25.23 -12.42
CA MET A 53 13.81 26.00 -11.72
C MET A 53 13.52 27.36 -12.37
N ALA A 54 14.51 27.97 -13.04
CA ALA A 54 14.29 29.20 -13.78
C ALA A 54 13.56 28.95 -15.10
N GLU A 55 13.74 27.79 -15.73
CA GLU A 55 12.98 27.37 -16.91
C GLU A 55 11.51 27.10 -16.57
N GLN A 56 11.25 26.36 -15.49
CA GLN A 56 9.89 26.10 -15.00
C GLN A 56 9.17 27.40 -14.54
N TRP A 57 9.89 28.33 -13.91
CA TRP A 57 9.36 29.67 -13.63
C TRP A 57 9.00 30.45 -14.91
N GLN A 58 9.76 30.28 -15.99
CA GLN A 58 9.50 30.97 -17.26
C GLN A 58 8.33 30.37 -18.04
N SER A 59 8.10 29.06 -17.94
CA SER A 59 6.95 28.40 -18.57
C SER A 59 5.64 28.77 -17.88
N GLU A 60 5.61 28.81 -16.54
CA GLU A 60 4.39 28.97 -15.75
C GLU A 60 4.50 30.03 -14.62
N PRO A 61 4.82 31.30 -14.95
CA PRO A 61 5.07 32.32 -13.94
C PRO A 61 3.83 32.69 -13.12
N ASP A 62 2.64 32.63 -13.71
CA ASP A 62 1.39 32.98 -13.03
C ASP A 62 0.96 31.90 -12.02
N THR A 63 1.20 30.61 -12.34
CA THR A 63 0.92 29.47 -11.46
C THR A 63 1.87 29.44 -10.27
N LEU A 64 3.16 29.68 -10.52
CA LEU A 64 4.20 29.52 -9.49
C LEU A 64 4.45 30.78 -8.67
N ALA A 65 3.86 31.94 -9.00
CA ALA A 65 4.13 33.22 -8.34
C ALA A 65 4.00 33.18 -6.81
N GLU A 66 2.95 32.53 -6.32
CA GLU A 66 2.61 32.41 -4.90
C GLU A 66 3.17 31.14 -4.25
N ALA A 67 3.91 30.31 -4.99
CA ALA A 67 4.52 29.09 -4.46
C ALA A 67 5.48 29.42 -3.31
N THR A 68 5.41 28.67 -2.21
CA THR A 68 6.18 29.00 -0.99
C THR A 68 7.63 28.54 -1.12
N VAL A 69 8.57 29.45 -0.86
CA VAL A 69 10.02 29.20 -0.88
C VAL A 69 10.64 29.38 0.51
N ALA A 70 11.45 28.42 0.92
CA ALA A 70 12.32 28.49 2.08
C ALA A 70 13.65 29.12 1.66
N TRP A 71 13.75 30.45 1.79
CA TRP A 71 14.94 31.20 1.44
C TRP A 71 15.90 31.31 2.64
N VAL A 72 17.07 30.69 2.53
CA VAL A 72 18.17 30.76 3.48
C VAL A 72 19.25 31.68 2.95
N SER A 73 19.66 32.68 3.74
CA SER A 73 20.81 33.54 3.43
C SER A 73 21.97 33.24 4.38
N GLY A 74 23.14 32.92 3.82
CA GLY A 74 24.34 32.48 4.53
C GLY A 74 24.60 30.97 4.47
N ASP A 75 25.80 30.55 4.90
CA ASP A 75 26.20 29.14 4.90
C ASP A 75 25.33 28.32 5.87
N LEU A 76 24.84 27.17 5.38
CA LEU A 76 23.91 26.29 6.09
C LEU A 76 24.54 24.94 6.37
N GLN A 77 24.53 24.52 7.64
CA GLN A 77 24.91 23.17 8.05
C GLN A 77 23.70 22.46 8.68
N LEU A 78 23.37 21.28 8.16
CA LEU A 78 22.26 20.43 8.63
C LEU A 78 22.76 19.02 8.95
N SER A 79 22.07 18.34 9.87
CA SER A 79 22.33 16.92 10.13
C SER A 79 21.74 16.00 9.06
N ALA A 80 20.62 16.40 8.45
CA ALA A 80 19.93 15.73 7.35
C ALA A 80 18.90 16.71 6.74
N LEU A 81 18.51 16.50 5.48
CA LEU A 81 17.42 17.24 4.83
C LEU A 81 16.54 16.27 4.05
N ASP A 82 15.26 16.28 4.37
CA ASP A 82 14.24 15.46 3.71
C ASP A 82 13.29 16.39 2.94
N LEU A 83 13.28 16.28 1.61
CA LEU A 83 12.59 17.20 0.71
C LEU A 83 11.10 16.88 0.54
N ASP A 84 10.66 15.66 0.88
CA ASP A 84 9.23 15.30 0.93
C ASP A 84 8.54 16.04 2.08
N ALA A 85 9.23 16.19 3.21
CA ALA A 85 8.69 16.80 4.42
C ALA A 85 9.71 17.68 5.16
N PRO A 86 10.23 18.76 4.54
CA PRO A 86 11.35 19.53 5.07
C PRO A 86 11.03 20.28 6.36
N LEU A 87 9.75 20.53 6.63
CA LEU A 87 9.25 21.23 7.82
C LEU A 87 8.53 20.31 8.83
N GLN A 88 8.70 18.99 8.73
CA GLN A 88 8.13 18.05 9.69
C GLN A 88 8.61 18.31 11.14
N PRO A 89 7.80 18.03 12.17
CA PRO A 89 8.21 18.18 13.56
C PRO A 89 9.53 17.44 13.86
N GLY A 90 10.55 18.16 14.33
CA GLY A 90 11.87 17.59 14.60
C GLY A 90 12.90 17.74 13.48
N SER A 91 12.52 18.25 12.30
CA SER A 91 13.48 18.50 11.21
C SER A 91 14.46 19.63 11.53
N ALA A 92 15.68 19.53 10.98
CA ALA A 92 16.72 20.54 11.17
C ALA A 92 16.34 21.89 10.55
N LEU A 93 15.66 21.89 9.39
CA LEU A 93 15.18 23.12 8.74
C LEU A 93 14.06 23.80 9.54
N ARG A 94 13.14 23.04 10.13
CA ARG A 94 12.12 23.60 11.05
C ARG A 94 12.76 24.16 12.32
N ALA A 95 13.78 23.51 12.87
CA ALA A 95 14.52 24.02 14.02
C ALA A 95 15.22 25.35 13.69
N LEU A 96 15.80 25.48 12.49
CA LEU A 96 16.34 26.73 11.98
C LEU A 96 15.24 27.80 11.83
N ALA A 97 14.08 27.44 11.27
CA ALA A 97 12.93 28.34 11.16
C ALA A 97 12.53 28.91 12.52
N GLN A 98 12.44 28.06 13.55
CA GLN A 98 12.10 28.47 14.92
C GLN A 98 13.19 29.32 15.57
N ALA A 99 14.46 29.06 15.27
CA ALA A 99 15.59 29.82 15.80
C ALA A 99 15.75 31.22 15.17
N THR A 100 15.27 31.39 13.93
CA THR A 100 15.45 32.62 13.14
C THR A 100 14.19 33.51 13.11
N SER A 101 13.02 33.01 13.52
CA SER A 101 11.75 33.73 13.46
C SER A 101 11.38 34.44 14.78
N GLY A 102 10.99 35.72 14.65
CA GLY A 102 10.30 36.50 15.69
C GLY A 102 8.82 36.75 15.41
N LEU A 103 8.20 36.01 14.48
CA LEU A 103 6.81 36.13 13.97
C LEU A 103 6.36 34.76 13.37
N PRO A 104 5.08 34.56 12.97
CA PRO A 104 4.32 33.31 13.14
C PRO A 104 4.98 32.11 12.44
N GLY A 105 4.66 30.90 12.94
CA GLY A 105 5.24 29.63 12.51
C GLY A 105 5.14 29.35 11.00
N PRO A 106 5.63 28.19 10.56
CA PRO A 106 5.66 27.84 9.12
C PRO A 106 4.28 28.04 8.49
N PRO A 107 4.19 28.62 7.28
CA PRO A 107 2.92 28.84 6.59
C PRO A 107 2.18 27.50 6.40
N PRO A 108 0.85 27.47 6.47
CA PRO A 108 0.07 26.30 6.08
C PRO A 108 0.18 26.12 4.55
N GLY A 109 0.61 24.94 4.10
CA GLY A 109 0.78 24.62 2.69
C GLY A 109 2.08 23.86 2.39
N HIS A 110 2.18 23.34 1.16
CA HIS A 110 3.37 22.65 0.65
C HIS A 110 4.52 23.64 0.37
N LEU A 111 5.74 23.26 0.78
CA LEU A 111 6.96 24.01 0.51
C LEU A 111 7.49 23.64 -0.88
N TYR A 112 7.45 24.55 -1.84
CA TYR A 112 7.79 24.21 -3.22
C TYR A 112 9.31 24.17 -3.49
N LEU A 113 10.07 25.12 -2.92
CA LEU A 113 11.51 25.24 -3.16
C LEU A 113 12.27 25.55 -1.86
N VAL A 114 13.43 24.92 -1.69
CA VAL A 114 14.46 25.32 -0.73
C VAL A 114 15.57 26.04 -1.48
N LEU A 115 15.74 27.35 -1.23
CA LEU A 115 16.74 28.19 -1.88
C LEU A 115 17.83 28.61 -0.88
N ILE A 116 19.07 28.23 -1.14
CA ILE A 116 20.22 28.52 -0.28
C ILE A 116 21.16 29.51 -0.99
N GLU A 117 21.15 30.75 -0.51
CA GLU A 117 22.10 31.81 -0.89
C GLU A 117 23.36 31.69 -0.01
N GLY A 118 24.16 30.64 -0.25
CA GLY A 118 25.35 30.28 0.52
C GLY A 118 25.82 28.86 0.23
N ASN A 119 26.77 28.35 1.02
CA ASN A 119 27.19 26.95 0.93
C ASN A 119 26.27 26.05 1.78
N LEU A 120 26.05 24.82 1.32
CA LEU A 120 25.29 23.79 2.02
C LEU A 120 26.22 22.67 2.50
N GLN A 121 26.17 22.32 3.77
CA GLN A 121 26.80 21.12 4.32
C GLN A 121 25.74 20.24 4.99
N ILE A 122 25.63 18.98 4.58
CA ILE A 122 24.75 17.99 5.20
C ILE A 122 25.60 16.84 5.72
N ASP A 123 25.64 16.68 7.04
CA ASP A 123 26.45 15.63 7.69
C ASP A 123 25.82 14.22 7.56
N GLY A 124 24.58 14.12 7.09
CA GLY A 124 23.81 12.89 6.86
C GLY A 124 23.19 12.85 5.46
N ALA A 125 21.95 12.36 5.33
CA ALA A 125 21.29 12.21 4.04
C ALA A 125 20.57 13.48 3.57
N LEU A 126 20.71 13.77 2.26
CA LEU A 126 19.74 14.49 1.46
C LEU A 126 18.81 13.44 0.82
N SER A 127 17.51 13.49 1.11
CA SER A 127 16.51 12.57 0.56
C SER A 127 15.33 13.32 -0.07
N GLY A 128 14.74 12.77 -1.12
CA GLY A 128 13.43 13.19 -1.67
C GLY A 128 12.94 12.27 -2.80
N GLY A 129 11.63 12.17 -3.02
CA GLY A 129 11.02 11.29 -4.03
C GLY A 129 9.51 11.44 -4.24
N ASP A 130 8.91 10.52 -5.01
CA ASP A 130 7.64 10.58 -5.80
C ASP A 130 6.33 11.03 -5.12
N ALA A 131 6.35 11.45 -3.85
CA ALA A 131 5.19 12.08 -3.25
C ALA A 131 4.83 13.35 -4.05
N TYR A 132 3.61 13.40 -4.60
CA TYR A 132 3.05 14.62 -5.19
C TYR A 132 3.27 15.80 -4.22
N GLY A 133 4.17 16.71 -4.59
CA GLY A 133 4.58 17.82 -3.72
C GLY A 133 5.89 17.60 -2.92
N SER A 134 6.91 16.98 -3.52
CA SER A 134 8.28 17.07 -3.01
C SER A 134 8.93 18.42 -3.30
N SER A 135 9.75 18.91 -2.37
CA SER A 135 10.39 20.24 -2.48
C SER A 135 11.61 20.19 -3.40
N HIS A 136 11.74 21.14 -4.32
CA HIS A 136 12.97 21.31 -5.12
C HIS A 136 14.10 21.94 -4.29
N LEU A 137 15.35 21.83 -4.75
CA LEU A 137 16.52 22.39 -4.05
C LEU A 137 17.44 23.17 -5.00
N THR A 138 17.73 24.43 -4.66
CA THR A 138 18.73 25.25 -5.35
C THR A 138 19.77 25.80 -4.37
N VAL A 139 21.04 25.57 -4.66
CA VAL A 139 22.19 26.03 -3.86
C VAL A 139 23.06 26.95 -4.72
N LEU A 140 23.15 28.23 -4.35
CA LEU A 140 23.93 29.23 -5.10
C LEU A 140 25.44 29.20 -4.77
N GLY A 141 25.85 28.38 -3.81
CA GLY A 141 27.24 28.12 -3.44
C GLY A 141 27.64 26.64 -3.64
N ASN A 142 28.62 26.17 -2.87
CA ASN A 142 29.05 24.78 -2.90
C ASN A 142 28.15 23.91 -2.00
N ALA A 143 28.00 22.63 -2.35
CA ALA A 143 27.29 21.64 -1.55
C ALA A 143 28.22 20.49 -1.15
N GLN A 144 28.26 20.13 0.13
CA GLN A 144 28.94 18.94 0.64
C GLN A 144 27.95 18.05 1.38
N LEU A 145 27.79 16.81 0.93
CA LEU A 145 26.77 15.87 1.39
C LEU A 145 27.41 14.53 1.79
N GLN A 146 26.91 13.90 2.85
CA GLN A 146 27.32 12.53 3.18
C GLN A 146 26.64 11.50 2.26
N HIS A 147 25.34 11.64 2.00
CA HIS A 147 24.58 10.86 1.02
C HIS A 147 23.51 11.74 0.34
N ALA A 148 23.18 11.47 -0.91
CA ALA A 148 22.09 12.09 -1.65
C ALA A 148 21.33 11.02 -2.43
N VAL A 149 20.04 10.86 -2.17
CA VAL A 149 19.14 9.97 -2.92
C VAL A 149 17.91 10.79 -3.28
N VAL A 150 17.77 11.11 -4.58
CA VAL A 150 16.76 12.04 -5.09
C VAL A 150 16.05 11.44 -6.30
N GLU A 151 14.75 11.73 -6.41
CA GLU A 151 13.89 11.24 -7.49
C GLU A 151 12.87 12.32 -7.87
N GLY A 152 12.60 12.46 -9.17
CA GLY A 152 11.50 13.30 -9.68
C GLY A 152 11.56 14.77 -9.26
N LEU A 153 12.75 15.29 -8.89
CA LEU A 153 12.92 16.66 -8.39
C LEU A 153 14.09 17.38 -9.07
N LEU A 154 14.00 18.72 -9.06
CA LEU A 154 15.05 19.60 -9.57
C LEU A 154 16.08 19.90 -8.47
N LEU A 155 17.32 19.47 -8.70
CA LEU A 155 18.47 19.72 -7.84
C LEU A 155 19.53 20.53 -8.60
N HIS A 156 19.68 21.82 -8.26
CA HIS A 156 20.68 22.70 -8.87
C HIS A 156 21.72 23.19 -7.85
N VAL A 157 23.00 22.90 -8.12
CA VAL A 157 24.16 23.44 -7.37
C VAL A 157 25.01 24.31 -8.30
N GLN A 158 25.06 25.62 -8.03
CA GLN A 158 25.85 26.56 -8.83
C GLN A 158 27.37 26.45 -8.57
N GLY A 159 27.75 26.00 -7.37
CA GLY A 159 29.14 25.72 -7.02
C GLY A 159 29.54 24.27 -7.31
N THR A 160 30.50 23.75 -6.55
CA THR A 160 30.90 22.34 -6.60
C THR A 160 29.97 21.48 -5.74
N LEU A 161 29.61 20.29 -6.21
CA LEU A 161 28.91 19.26 -5.43
C LEU A 161 29.91 18.17 -5.00
N GLN A 162 30.09 17.99 -3.69
CA GLN A 162 30.88 16.90 -3.11
C GLN A 162 29.98 15.92 -2.36
N VAL A 163 30.02 14.63 -2.71
CA VAL A 163 29.28 13.56 -2.05
C VAL A 163 30.21 12.47 -1.54
N ASP A 164 30.38 12.39 -0.22
CA ASP A 164 31.35 11.47 0.41
C ASP A 164 30.90 9.99 0.41
N GLY A 165 29.61 9.74 0.12
CA GLY A 165 28.94 8.44 0.20
C GLY A 165 28.34 7.97 -1.11
N LEU A 166 27.02 8.10 -1.24
CA LEU A 166 26.23 7.70 -2.41
C LEU A 166 25.49 8.93 -2.94
N LEU A 167 25.59 9.19 -4.23
CA LEU A 167 24.73 10.07 -5.01
C LEU A 167 23.88 9.19 -5.92
N TRP A 168 22.56 9.17 -5.71
CA TRP A 168 21.62 8.49 -6.59
C TRP A 168 20.59 9.51 -7.08
N ALA A 169 20.56 9.75 -8.38
CA ALA A 169 19.52 10.54 -9.04
C ALA A 169 18.74 9.65 -10.03
N HIS A 170 17.41 9.76 -10.01
CA HIS A 170 16.49 8.79 -10.62
C HIS A 170 15.21 9.46 -11.16
N GLY A 171 14.73 9.00 -12.32
CA GLY A 171 13.38 9.27 -12.84
C GLY A 171 13.17 10.64 -13.49
N GLU A 172 12.18 10.73 -14.39
CA GLU A 172 11.60 11.98 -14.90
C GLU A 172 10.34 12.38 -14.10
N PRO A 173 10.08 13.68 -13.84
CA PRO A 173 10.86 14.84 -14.25
C PRO A 173 11.92 15.23 -13.19
N GLY A 174 12.98 14.43 -13.02
CA GLY A 174 14.13 14.75 -12.18
C GLY A 174 15.31 15.32 -12.99
N GLU A 175 15.90 16.43 -12.55
CA GLU A 175 17.12 17.01 -13.13
C GLU A 175 18.17 17.29 -12.06
N LEU A 176 19.38 16.77 -12.25
CA LEU A 176 20.57 17.11 -11.49
C LEU A 176 21.49 18.04 -12.29
N ARG A 177 21.66 19.27 -11.82
CA ARG A 177 22.54 20.26 -12.44
C ARG A 177 23.64 20.76 -11.50
N VAL A 178 24.89 20.73 -11.96
CA VAL A 178 26.05 21.19 -11.20
C VAL A 178 26.99 22.03 -12.08
N ASP A 179 27.06 23.34 -11.82
CA ASP A 179 27.83 24.26 -12.67
C ASP A 179 29.34 24.24 -12.33
N GLY A 180 29.71 23.98 -11.07
CA GLY A 180 31.08 24.10 -10.58
C GLY A 180 31.92 22.81 -10.60
N GLY A 181 31.32 21.66 -10.90
CA GLY A 181 31.96 20.34 -10.92
C GLY A 181 31.45 19.38 -9.84
N LEU A 182 31.54 18.07 -10.12
CA LEU A 182 31.06 16.98 -9.28
C LEU A 182 32.23 16.16 -8.74
N ALA A 183 32.27 15.95 -7.43
CA ALA A 183 33.14 14.97 -6.79
C ALA A 183 32.30 13.99 -5.97
N ALA A 184 32.29 12.71 -6.31
CA ALA A 184 31.50 11.72 -5.58
C ALA A 184 32.28 10.42 -5.35
N ARG A 185 32.03 9.77 -4.20
CA ARG A 185 32.56 8.41 -4.02
C ARG A 185 31.81 7.42 -4.90
N VAL A 186 30.49 7.34 -4.78
CA VAL A 186 29.64 6.53 -5.65
C VAL A 186 28.56 7.43 -6.25
N ALA A 187 28.42 7.42 -7.58
CA ALA A 187 27.32 8.07 -8.29
C ALA A 187 26.53 7.03 -9.07
N LEU A 188 25.20 7.12 -9.00
CA LEU A 188 24.24 6.26 -9.68
C LEU A 188 23.19 7.13 -10.37
N PHE A 189 23.08 7.03 -11.69
CA PHE A 189 22.13 7.77 -12.52
C PHE A 189 21.27 6.78 -13.32
N THR A 190 19.96 6.77 -13.06
CA THR A 190 19.01 5.78 -13.61
C THR A 190 17.73 6.44 -14.13
N GLU A 191 17.00 5.75 -15.02
CA GLU A 191 15.68 6.13 -15.59
C GLU A 191 15.56 7.59 -16.04
N ASP A 192 16.17 7.93 -17.18
CA ASP A 192 16.02 9.20 -17.91
C ASP A 192 16.21 10.51 -17.09
N CYS A 193 16.76 10.44 -15.88
CA CYS A 193 17.07 11.62 -15.07
C CYS A 193 18.09 12.52 -15.80
N ALA A 194 17.70 13.76 -16.12
CA ALA A 194 18.57 14.70 -16.81
C ALA A 194 19.77 15.10 -15.92
N VAL A 195 21.00 14.80 -16.37
CA VAL A 195 22.23 15.12 -15.62
C VAL A 195 23.12 16.09 -16.41
N HIS A 196 23.36 17.28 -15.84
CA HIS A 196 24.16 18.34 -16.44
C HIS A 196 25.32 18.77 -15.53
N ILE A 197 26.55 18.53 -15.95
CA ILE A 197 27.78 18.87 -15.21
C ILE A 197 28.69 19.71 -16.10
N ASP A 198 28.88 20.99 -15.76
CA ASP A 198 29.69 21.93 -16.57
C ASP A 198 31.17 21.99 -16.12
N GLY A 199 31.48 21.55 -14.89
CA GLY A 199 32.82 21.54 -14.30
C GLY A 199 33.55 20.19 -14.39
N ASP A 200 34.66 20.05 -13.66
CA ASP A 200 35.41 18.78 -13.58
C ASP A 200 34.56 17.72 -12.85
N GLU A 201 34.57 16.48 -13.36
CA GLU A 201 33.87 15.31 -12.79
C GLU A 201 34.91 14.31 -12.23
N GLU A 202 34.93 14.13 -10.91
CA GLU A 202 35.80 13.19 -10.18
C GLU A 202 34.93 12.20 -9.39
N VAL A 203 34.51 11.11 -10.03
CA VAL A 203 33.72 10.05 -9.40
C VAL A 203 34.57 8.80 -9.22
N GLU A 204 34.65 8.25 -8.00
CA GLU A 204 35.40 7.01 -7.75
C GLU A 204 34.68 5.78 -8.32
N PHE A 205 33.35 5.69 -8.14
CA PHE A 205 32.52 4.63 -8.72
C PHE A 205 31.26 5.20 -9.41
N LEU A 206 31.18 5.17 -10.74
CA LEU A 206 30.13 5.80 -11.56
C LEU A 206 29.24 4.78 -12.29
N LEU A 207 28.02 4.56 -11.81
CA LEU A 207 26.98 3.77 -12.49
C LEU A 207 26.05 4.72 -13.26
N ASP A 208 26.12 4.76 -14.58
CA ASP A 208 25.41 5.77 -15.40
C ASP A 208 24.70 5.13 -16.60
N GLU A 209 23.38 5.06 -16.53
CA GLU A 209 22.53 4.54 -17.62
C GLU A 209 22.03 5.64 -18.56
N VAL A 210 22.20 6.91 -18.19
CA VAL A 210 21.50 8.02 -18.84
C VAL A 210 22.39 8.72 -19.87
N ARG A 211 23.65 9.02 -19.51
CA ARG A 211 24.52 9.87 -20.34
C ARG A 211 25.44 9.09 -21.28
N GLY A 212 25.55 7.77 -21.10
CA GLY A 212 26.47 6.93 -21.88
C GLY A 212 27.92 7.44 -21.85
N VAL A 213 28.38 7.98 -20.70
CA VAL A 213 29.65 8.73 -20.60
C VAL A 213 30.85 7.82 -20.92
N PRO A 214 31.72 8.20 -21.88
CA PRO A 214 32.89 7.42 -22.26
C PRO A 214 34.08 7.75 -21.35
N SER A 215 34.08 7.23 -20.12
CA SER A 215 35.29 6.80 -19.42
C SER A 215 34.93 6.08 -18.12
N LEU A 216 35.78 5.10 -17.77
CA LEU A 216 35.87 4.36 -16.50
C LEU A 216 35.10 3.03 -16.46
N VAL A 217 35.59 2.05 -17.22
CA VAL A 217 35.95 0.64 -16.90
C VAL A 217 35.06 -0.20 -15.96
N GLU A 218 34.13 0.34 -15.18
CA GLU A 218 33.81 -0.22 -13.87
C GLU A 218 32.34 -0.51 -13.59
N PHE A 219 31.33 -0.07 -14.35
CA PHE A 219 29.95 -0.12 -13.81
C PHE A 219 28.84 -0.59 -14.74
N SER A 220 28.64 -1.91 -14.75
CA SER A 220 27.45 -2.62 -15.23
C SER A 220 26.58 -3.11 -14.06
N ASN A 221 25.44 -3.74 -14.35
CA ASN A 221 24.62 -4.46 -13.36
C ASN A 221 25.45 -5.44 -12.48
N GLU A 222 26.50 -6.04 -13.03
CA GLU A 222 27.40 -6.96 -12.29
C GLU A 222 28.30 -6.21 -11.31
N ALA A 223 28.73 -5.01 -11.68
CA ALA A 223 29.52 -4.16 -10.81
C ALA A 223 28.68 -3.55 -9.69
N ALA A 224 27.41 -3.23 -9.94
CA ALA A 224 26.47 -2.88 -8.88
C ALA A 224 26.45 -3.98 -7.81
N GLY A 225 26.48 -5.25 -8.25
CA GLY A 225 26.72 -6.47 -7.48
C GLY A 225 27.87 -6.41 -6.46
N LEU A 226 28.92 -5.65 -6.77
CA LEU A 226 30.12 -5.47 -5.94
C LEU A 226 30.12 -4.17 -5.14
N VAL A 227 29.41 -3.15 -5.58
CA VAL A 227 29.32 -1.83 -4.94
C VAL A 227 28.28 -1.84 -3.81
N PHE A 228 27.08 -2.39 -4.05
CA PHE A 228 26.00 -2.43 -3.07
C PHE A 228 26.06 -3.68 -2.21
N ALA A 229 25.69 -3.54 -0.92
CA ALA A 229 25.59 -4.71 -0.05
C ALA A 229 24.36 -5.58 -0.43
N PRO A 230 24.42 -6.92 -0.27
CA PRO A 230 23.34 -7.85 -0.66
C PRO A 230 21.93 -7.56 -0.12
N GLY A 231 21.79 -6.75 0.93
CA GLY A 231 20.48 -6.42 1.51
C GLY A 231 19.69 -5.34 0.76
N PHE A 232 20.32 -4.67 -0.21
CA PHE A 232 19.76 -3.52 -0.95
C PHE A 232 19.30 -3.86 -2.36
N TYR A 233 19.30 -5.14 -2.75
CA TYR A 233 18.75 -5.56 -4.04
C TYR A 233 17.25 -5.82 -3.92
N ASN A 234 16.53 -5.56 -5.00
CA ASN A 234 15.11 -5.84 -5.11
C ASN A 234 14.90 -7.29 -5.60
N GLY A 235 14.36 -8.15 -4.73
CA GLY A 235 14.03 -9.53 -5.13
C GLY A 235 15.22 -10.37 -5.61
N ILE A 236 14.99 -11.18 -6.65
CA ILE A 236 16.00 -11.97 -7.36
C ILE A 236 15.93 -11.56 -8.83
N ASP A 237 16.87 -10.71 -9.22
CA ASP A 237 16.95 -10.06 -10.54
C ASP A 237 18.21 -10.56 -11.27
N ASP A 238 18.05 -10.89 -12.55
CA ASP A 238 19.09 -11.48 -13.39
C ASP A 238 20.16 -10.49 -13.87
N GLY A 239 19.89 -9.19 -13.77
CA GLY A 239 20.72 -8.09 -14.18
C GLY A 239 20.70 -7.81 -15.68
N GLU A 240 19.67 -8.23 -16.42
CA GLU A 240 19.48 -7.83 -17.82
C GLU A 240 18.61 -6.56 -17.96
N GLY A 241 17.87 -6.17 -16.91
CA GLY A 241 17.10 -4.93 -16.82
C GLY A 241 17.90 -3.69 -16.38
N SER A 242 17.20 -2.66 -15.91
CA SER A 242 17.78 -1.40 -15.42
C SER A 242 18.46 -1.57 -14.05
N LEU A 243 19.47 -0.77 -13.75
CA LEU A 243 20.07 -0.64 -12.42
C LEU A 243 19.05 -0.17 -11.38
N ALA A 244 18.00 0.55 -11.79
CA ALA A 244 16.88 0.91 -10.93
C ALA A 244 16.11 -0.33 -10.46
N ASP A 245 15.76 -1.23 -11.39
CA ASP A 245 15.01 -2.47 -11.11
C ASP A 245 15.79 -3.39 -10.16
N LEU A 246 17.12 -3.44 -10.34
CA LEU A 246 18.01 -4.28 -9.57
C LEU A 246 18.06 -3.90 -8.07
N LEU A 247 17.84 -2.62 -7.71
CA LEU A 247 18.03 -2.10 -6.36
C LEU A 247 16.71 -1.78 -5.65
N ASP A 248 16.58 -2.19 -4.38
CA ASP A 248 15.45 -1.82 -3.52
C ASP A 248 15.67 -0.38 -3.02
N ARG A 249 15.12 0.57 -3.76
CA ARG A 249 15.26 2.00 -3.51
C ARG A 249 14.79 2.40 -2.12
N ASP A 250 13.67 1.88 -1.66
CA ASP A 250 13.11 2.18 -0.33
C ASP A 250 14.06 1.76 0.79
N ARG A 251 14.68 0.58 0.67
CA ARG A 251 15.70 0.14 1.64
C ARG A 251 16.93 1.02 1.61
N VAL A 252 17.37 1.43 0.42
CA VAL A 252 18.51 2.35 0.28
C VAL A 252 18.18 3.69 0.94
N LEU A 253 17.00 4.24 0.68
CA LEU A 253 16.51 5.49 1.26
C LEU A 253 16.42 5.41 2.79
N ALA A 254 15.85 4.31 3.32
CA ALA A 254 15.76 4.07 4.74
C ALA A 254 17.14 3.97 5.41
N ALA A 255 18.11 3.30 4.77
CA ALA A 255 19.47 3.18 5.28
C ALA A 255 20.19 4.53 5.32
N VAL A 256 20.14 5.33 4.25
CA VAL A 256 20.79 6.64 4.24
C VAL A 256 20.13 7.59 5.25
N ARG A 257 18.79 7.59 5.38
CA ARG A 257 18.05 8.36 6.40
C ARG A 257 18.43 7.94 7.82
N ALA A 258 18.79 6.67 8.03
CA ALA A 258 19.31 6.15 9.30
C ALA A 258 20.82 6.43 9.52
N GLY A 259 21.50 7.11 8.60
CA GLY A 259 22.94 7.38 8.66
C GLY A 259 23.82 6.15 8.38
N GLN A 260 23.28 5.14 7.69
CA GLN A 260 24.00 3.95 7.26
C GLN A 260 24.43 4.08 5.79
N SER A 261 25.54 3.44 5.43
CA SER A 261 26.01 3.41 4.04
C SER A 261 25.46 2.18 3.32
N PRO A 262 24.68 2.34 2.23
CA PRO A 262 24.18 1.22 1.44
C PRO A 262 25.28 0.54 0.59
N VAL A 263 26.33 1.30 0.27
CA VAL A 263 27.47 0.83 -0.52
C VAL A 263 28.63 0.37 0.37
N ARG A 264 29.44 -0.55 -0.16
CA ARG A 264 30.65 -1.11 0.46
C ARG A 264 31.79 -0.08 0.50
N SER A 265 32.86 -0.41 1.25
CA SER A 265 34.02 0.48 1.35
C SER A 265 34.85 0.46 0.06
N SER A 266 35.41 1.60 -0.37
CA SER A 266 36.26 1.66 -1.57
C SER A 266 37.39 0.64 -1.53
N ARG A 267 37.97 0.40 -0.33
CA ARG A 267 39.01 -0.61 -0.14
C ARG A 267 38.54 -2.01 -0.51
N ASP A 268 37.32 -2.38 -0.12
CA ASP A 268 36.79 -3.71 -0.39
C ASP A 268 36.38 -3.85 -1.86
N ILE A 269 35.85 -2.78 -2.47
CA ILE A 269 35.50 -2.77 -3.90
C ILE A 269 36.77 -2.90 -4.75
N HIS A 270 37.79 -2.05 -4.54
CA HIS A 270 39.09 -2.13 -5.24
C HIS A 270 39.82 -3.46 -5.03
N ALA A 271 39.63 -4.11 -3.87
CA ALA A 271 40.21 -5.42 -3.61
C ALA A 271 39.54 -6.54 -4.42
N ASP A 272 38.23 -6.45 -4.63
CA ASP A 272 37.46 -7.41 -5.41
C ASP A 272 37.50 -7.12 -6.93
N LEU A 273 37.64 -5.85 -7.32
CA LEU A 273 37.66 -5.38 -8.72
C LEU A 273 38.94 -4.57 -9.03
N PRO A 274 40.13 -5.19 -9.01
CA PRO A 274 41.33 -4.55 -9.52
C PRO A 274 41.24 -4.31 -11.03
N LEU A 275 41.64 -3.12 -11.48
CA LEU A 275 41.69 -2.76 -12.89
C LEU A 275 43.11 -2.55 -13.43
N ALA A 276 43.26 -2.79 -14.74
CA ALA A 276 44.46 -2.48 -15.50
C ALA A 276 44.26 -1.22 -16.37
N ASP A 277 44.14 -0.05 -15.74
CA ASP A 277 43.81 1.23 -16.41
C ASP A 277 44.87 1.67 -17.43
N ASP A 278 46.11 1.22 -17.26
CA ASP A 278 47.24 1.54 -18.14
C ASP A 278 47.44 0.54 -19.29
N LEU A 279 46.53 -0.44 -19.44
CA LEU A 279 46.61 -1.48 -20.48
C LEU A 279 46.45 -0.90 -21.90
N PHE A 280 45.53 0.04 -22.07
CA PHE A 280 45.21 0.66 -23.35
C PHE A 280 45.59 2.14 -23.33
N ALA A 281 46.03 2.68 -24.47
CA ALA A 281 46.46 4.07 -24.56
C ALA A 281 45.27 5.05 -24.61
N ASP A 282 44.19 4.61 -25.23
CA ASP A 282 42.89 5.27 -25.37
C ASP A 282 41.83 4.19 -25.63
N GLU A 283 40.58 4.59 -25.86
CA GLU A 283 39.46 3.67 -26.11
C GLU A 283 39.18 3.45 -27.61
N ALA A 284 40.00 4.03 -28.49
CA ALA A 284 39.77 3.97 -29.92
C ALA A 284 40.02 2.56 -30.47
N ILE A 285 39.28 2.18 -31.51
CA ILE A 285 39.58 0.98 -32.29
C ILE A 285 40.89 1.24 -33.06
N SER A 286 42.00 0.74 -32.53
CA SER A 286 43.35 1.00 -33.04
C SER A 286 44.20 -0.27 -33.09
N ALA A 287 45.19 -0.31 -33.99
CA ALA A 287 46.10 -1.45 -34.09
C ALA A 287 46.88 -1.64 -32.79
N ALA A 288 47.22 -0.55 -32.11
CA ALA A 288 47.88 -0.56 -30.80
C ALA A 288 46.99 -1.22 -29.73
N ASN A 289 45.71 -0.85 -29.64
CA ASN A 289 44.81 -1.42 -28.64
C ASN A 289 44.45 -2.89 -28.94
N ILE A 290 44.24 -3.25 -30.22
CA ILE A 290 44.06 -4.66 -30.63
C ILE A 290 45.29 -5.49 -30.25
N GLN A 291 46.50 -4.98 -30.53
CA GLN A 291 47.74 -5.67 -30.17
C GLN A 291 47.95 -5.74 -28.65
N ALA A 292 47.62 -4.69 -27.89
CA ALA A 292 47.69 -4.72 -26.43
C ALA A 292 46.76 -5.81 -25.86
N MET A 293 45.56 -5.94 -26.42
CA MET A 293 44.55 -6.91 -26.01
C MET A 293 45.01 -8.36 -26.26
N VAL A 294 45.41 -8.71 -27.49
CA VAL A 294 45.82 -10.09 -27.84
C VAL A 294 47.20 -10.49 -27.27
N ASN A 295 47.97 -9.53 -26.76
CA ASN A 295 49.22 -9.80 -26.04
C ASN A 295 49.05 -9.71 -24.52
N SER A 296 47.83 -9.53 -24.02
CA SER A 296 47.55 -9.48 -22.59
C SER A 296 47.68 -10.85 -21.91
N PRO A 297 47.89 -10.89 -20.58
CA PRO A 297 47.94 -12.13 -19.79
C PRO A 297 46.64 -12.95 -19.81
N VAL A 298 45.52 -12.41 -20.31
CA VAL A 298 44.24 -13.14 -20.43
C VAL A 298 44.37 -14.37 -21.32
N LEU A 299 45.28 -14.34 -22.30
CA LEU A 299 45.61 -15.43 -23.22
C LEU A 299 46.65 -16.43 -22.69
N GLU A 300 47.16 -16.30 -21.45
CA GLU A 300 48.13 -17.25 -20.87
C GLU A 300 47.46 -18.54 -20.31
N GLY A 301 46.31 -18.93 -20.89
CA GLY A 301 45.51 -20.11 -20.54
C GLY A 301 45.91 -21.40 -21.28
N ASP A 302 45.01 -22.38 -21.35
CA ASP A 302 45.26 -23.68 -21.99
C ASP A 302 45.41 -23.60 -23.52
N ASP A 303 44.92 -22.52 -24.15
CA ASP A 303 45.11 -22.18 -25.56
C ASP A 303 45.82 -20.81 -25.67
N GLU A 304 47.13 -20.82 -25.93
CA GLU A 304 47.95 -19.60 -26.03
C GLU A 304 47.68 -18.78 -27.31
N GLU A 305 46.81 -19.28 -28.21
CA GLU A 305 46.52 -18.74 -29.53
C GLU A 305 45.11 -18.14 -29.64
N HIS A 306 44.12 -18.66 -28.88
CA HIS A 306 42.72 -18.19 -28.87
C HIS A 306 42.12 -18.14 -27.46
N THR A 307 41.29 -17.14 -27.18
CA THR A 307 40.41 -17.12 -26.00
C THR A 307 39.09 -16.43 -26.33
N ASP A 308 38.01 -16.91 -25.73
CA ASP A 308 36.66 -16.37 -25.84
C ASP A 308 36.12 -15.88 -24.50
N GLY A 309 35.08 -15.05 -24.57
CA GLY A 309 34.34 -14.53 -23.43
C GLY A 309 33.05 -13.85 -23.88
N TRP A 310 32.17 -13.53 -22.93
CA TRP A 310 30.90 -12.87 -23.24
C TRP A 310 30.43 -11.99 -22.09
N PHE A 311 29.49 -11.09 -22.39
CA PHE A 311 28.75 -10.24 -21.45
C PHE A 311 27.41 -9.86 -22.10
N GLY A 312 26.31 -9.98 -21.36
CA GLY A 312 24.95 -9.88 -21.90
C GLY A 312 24.79 -10.65 -23.21
N GLN A 313 24.37 -9.94 -24.26
CA GLN A 313 24.20 -10.47 -25.62
C GLN A 313 25.46 -10.45 -26.50
N THR A 314 26.59 -9.98 -25.97
CA THR A 314 27.83 -9.84 -26.73
C THR A 314 28.80 -10.96 -26.42
N HIS A 315 29.16 -11.73 -27.43
CA HIS A 315 30.25 -12.70 -27.38
C HIS A 315 31.46 -12.15 -28.14
N PHE A 316 32.67 -12.39 -27.64
CA PHE A 316 33.89 -12.02 -28.34
C PHE A 316 34.93 -13.12 -28.33
N SER A 317 35.81 -13.12 -29.33
CA SER A 317 37.02 -13.96 -29.34
C SER A 317 38.25 -13.15 -29.72
N LEU A 318 39.33 -13.42 -29.00
CA LEU A 318 40.65 -12.85 -29.21
C LEU A 318 41.53 -13.91 -29.85
N CYS A 319 42.24 -13.55 -30.91
CA CYS A 319 43.18 -14.44 -31.56
C CYS A 319 44.53 -13.74 -31.72
N ARG A 320 45.56 -14.37 -31.16
CA ARG A 320 46.95 -13.95 -31.33
C ARG A 320 47.47 -14.51 -32.64
N ARG A 321 48.23 -13.70 -33.38
CA ARG A 321 48.82 -14.13 -34.65
C ARG A 321 49.60 -15.44 -34.51
N HIS A 322 49.18 -16.47 -35.24
CA HIS A 322 49.83 -17.77 -35.32
C HIS A 322 49.56 -18.43 -36.69
N VAL A 323 50.15 -19.60 -36.90
CA VAL A 323 49.85 -20.47 -38.05
C VAL A 323 49.37 -21.78 -37.50
N ASP A 324 48.12 -22.14 -37.80
CA ASP A 324 47.50 -23.36 -37.27
C ASP A 324 48.13 -24.64 -37.86
N ALA A 325 47.71 -25.80 -37.35
CA ALA A 325 48.23 -27.10 -37.76
C ALA A 325 47.97 -27.40 -39.25
N GLU A 326 46.96 -26.76 -39.84
CA GLU A 326 46.56 -26.84 -41.25
C GLU A 326 47.37 -25.91 -42.16
N GLY A 327 48.17 -25.01 -41.60
CA GLY A 327 48.99 -24.04 -42.32
C GLY A 327 48.26 -22.76 -42.71
N THR A 328 47.07 -22.52 -42.13
CA THR A 328 46.31 -21.28 -42.28
C THR A 328 46.95 -20.19 -41.42
N GLN A 329 47.09 -19.00 -41.98
CA GLN A 329 47.60 -17.84 -41.24
C GLN A 329 46.45 -17.13 -40.55
N HIS A 330 46.57 -16.92 -39.24
CA HIS A 330 45.66 -16.08 -38.46
C HIS A 330 46.37 -14.78 -38.08
N ASP A 331 45.73 -13.64 -38.33
CA ASP A 331 46.22 -12.32 -37.92
C ASP A 331 45.83 -12.03 -36.46
N ASP A 332 46.46 -11.01 -35.86
CA ASP A 332 45.98 -10.45 -34.59
C ASP A 332 44.56 -9.90 -34.84
N ARG A 333 43.55 -10.49 -34.20
CA ARG A 333 42.15 -10.11 -34.43
C ARG A 333 41.29 -10.17 -33.17
N VAL A 334 40.25 -9.35 -33.18
CA VAL A 334 39.12 -9.38 -32.27
C VAL A 334 37.87 -9.61 -33.11
N TYR A 335 37.12 -10.65 -32.78
CA TYR A 335 35.83 -10.95 -33.37
C TYR A 335 34.76 -10.73 -32.32
N ILE A 336 33.69 -10.02 -32.68
CA ILE A 336 32.60 -9.67 -31.75
C ILE A 336 31.28 -10.01 -32.42
N THR A 337 30.39 -10.68 -31.70
CA THR A 337 29.03 -11.00 -32.11
C THR A 337 28.08 -10.43 -31.08
N VAL A 338 27.20 -9.52 -31.50
CA VAL A 338 26.01 -9.11 -30.75
C VAL A 338 24.85 -9.96 -31.27
N TRP A 339 24.24 -10.76 -30.40
CA TRP A 339 23.35 -11.85 -30.80
C TRP A 339 22.32 -11.42 -31.86
N LYS A 340 22.43 -12.00 -33.07
CA LYS A 340 21.45 -11.82 -34.16
C LYS A 340 21.18 -10.36 -34.54
N THR A 341 22.08 -9.46 -34.17
CA THR A 341 22.03 -8.06 -34.59
C THR A 341 23.24 -7.75 -35.46
N TRP A 342 24.45 -7.96 -34.92
CA TRP A 342 25.68 -7.51 -35.55
C TRP A 342 26.83 -8.47 -35.34
N GLU A 343 27.67 -8.60 -36.35
CA GLU A 343 29.00 -9.20 -36.19
C GLU A 343 30.08 -8.27 -36.71
N PHE A 344 31.16 -8.14 -35.93
CA PHE A 344 32.28 -7.27 -36.20
C PHE A 344 33.58 -8.07 -36.25
N TYR A 345 34.39 -7.79 -37.26
CA TYR A 345 35.70 -8.39 -37.46
C TYR A 345 36.76 -7.29 -37.52
N LEU A 346 37.62 -7.24 -36.49
CA LEU A 346 38.65 -6.22 -36.30
C LEU A 346 40.02 -6.90 -36.36
N ALA A 347 40.83 -6.61 -37.39
CA ALA A 347 42.11 -7.31 -37.58
C ALA A 347 43.27 -6.38 -37.94
N VAL A 348 44.48 -6.76 -37.52
CA VAL A 348 45.74 -6.10 -37.89
C VAL A 348 46.51 -6.99 -38.89
N PRO A 349 46.23 -6.85 -40.21
CA PRO A 349 46.80 -7.69 -41.25
C PRO A 349 48.32 -7.55 -41.40
N GLN A 350 48.95 -8.62 -41.86
CA GLN A 350 50.37 -8.62 -42.18
C GLN A 350 50.68 -7.69 -43.39
N ALA A 351 51.59 -6.72 -43.22
CA ALA A 351 52.11 -5.94 -44.34
C ALA A 351 52.86 -6.85 -45.32
N CYS A 352 52.26 -7.15 -46.48
CA CYS A 352 52.88 -7.98 -47.50
C CYS A 352 54.03 -7.22 -48.18
N ALA A 353 55.27 -7.54 -47.82
CA ALA A 353 56.44 -7.06 -48.56
C ALA A 353 56.44 -7.69 -49.96
N THR A 354 55.92 -6.95 -50.94
CA THR A 354 55.94 -7.34 -52.36
C THR A 354 57.36 -7.71 -52.80
N SER A 355 57.55 -8.98 -53.16
CA SER A 355 58.80 -9.51 -53.68
C SER A 355 58.99 -9.09 -55.15
N GLY A 356 59.51 -7.88 -55.36
CA GLY A 356 59.95 -7.39 -56.68
C GLY A 356 61.42 -6.99 -56.67
N ARG A 357 62.29 -7.79 -57.29
CA ARG A 357 63.70 -7.42 -57.55
C ARG A 357 63.77 -6.14 -58.42
N ALA A 358 64.16 -5.00 -57.85
CA ALA A 358 65.31 -4.16 -58.29
C ALA A 358 65.30 -2.71 -57.75
N THR A 359 66.50 -2.30 -57.33
CA THR A 359 67.05 -0.92 -57.17
C THR A 359 66.61 -0.01 -56.01
N ARG A 360 67.47 -0.03 -54.99
CA ARG A 360 67.85 1.04 -54.04
C ARG A 360 67.30 2.46 -54.31
N ARG A 361 66.45 2.93 -53.40
CA ARG A 361 66.73 4.09 -52.53
C ARG A 361 65.87 3.98 -51.26
N ARG A 362 66.50 3.71 -50.13
CA ARG A 362 65.91 3.77 -48.79
C ARG A 362 65.45 5.22 -48.53
N ARG A 363 64.14 5.42 -48.45
CA ARG A 363 63.51 6.20 -47.38
C ARG A 363 62.77 5.18 -46.54
N ALA A 364 62.98 5.18 -45.23
CA ALA A 364 62.07 4.52 -44.31
C ALA A 364 60.72 5.22 -44.49
N ALA A 365 59.81 4.60 -45.26
CA ALA A 365 58.42 4.98 -45.23
C ALA A 365 57.91 4.48 -43.88
N ALA A 366 57.30 5.37 -43.09
CA ALA A 366 56.51 4.95 -41.95
C ALA A 366 55.50 3.92 -42.47
N VAL A 367 55.54 2.71 -41.91
CA VAL A 367 54.49 1.71 -42.16
C VAL A 367 53.25 2.32 -41.52
N ALA A 368 52.29 2.77 -42.31
CA ALA A 368 50.97 3.06 -41.79
C ALA A 368 50.40 1.71 -41.36
N GLU A 369 50.12 1.54 -40.08
CA GLU A 369 49.42 0.38 -39.57
C GLU A 369 48.02 0.38 -40.21
N SER A 370 47.76 -0.58 -41.10
CA SER A 370 46.45 -0.75 -41.71
C SER A 370 45.63 -1.68 -40.82
N ILE A 371 44.47 -1.23 -40.37
CA ILE A 371 43.47 -2.06 -39.67
C ILE A 371 42.40 -2.44 -40.70
N THR A 372 41.89 -3.65 -40.60
CA THR A 372 40.71 -4.11 -41.34
C THR A 372 39.52 -4.14 -40.39
N LEU A 373 38.47 -3.40 -40.72
CA LEU A 373 37.20 -3.38 -39.98
C LEU A 373 36.10 -3.86 -40.93
N LEU A 374 35.49 -5.00 -40.60
CA LEU A 374 34.35 -5.53 -41.34
C LEU A 374 33.17 -5.71 -40.39
N TYR A 375 31.96 -5.57 -40.92
CA TYR A 375 30.73 -5.88 -40.21
C TYR A 375 29.76 -6.65 -41.08
N ARG A 376 28.79 -7.33 -40.47
CA ARG A 376 27.57 -7.82 -41.13
C ARG A 376 26.38 -7.75 -40.18
N GLU A 377 25.24 -7.41 -40.74
CA GLU A 377 23.93 -7.40 -40.07
C GLU A 377 23.29 -8.80 -40.15
N PHE A 378 22.39 -9.09 -39.22
CA PHE A 378 21.53 -10.27 -39.26
C PHE A 378 20.12 -9.88 -39.68
N THR A 379 19.50 -10.71 -40.53
CA THR A 379 18.09 -10.55 -40.91
C THR A 379 17.40 -11.89 -40.77
N ASP A 380 16.28 -11.95 -40.04
CA ASP A 380 15.55 -13.19 -39.73
C ASP A 380 16.43 -14.30 -39.13
N GLY A 381 17.43 -13.92 -38.31
CA GLY A 381 18.36 -14.86 -37.67
C GLY A 381 19.50 -15.38 -38.55
N GLU A 382 19.58 -14.96 -39.82
CA GLU A 382 20.64 -15.36 -40.75
C GLU A 382 21.65 -14.22 -40.98
N PRO A 383 22.97 -14.50 -40.99
CA PRO A 383 23.99 -13.48 -41.20
C PRO A 383 24.04 -13.01 -42.66
N GLY A 384 24.11 -11.70 -42.85
CA GLY A 384 24.34 -11.06 -44.16
C GLY A 384 25.77 -11.24 -44.71
N GLU A 385 26.07 -10.53 -45.80
CA GLU A 385 27.42 -10.49 -46.38
C GLU A 385 28.34 -9.53 -45.62
N TRP A 386 29.61 -9.91 -45.47
CA TRP A 386 30.63 -9.05 -44.87
C TRP A 386 30.87 -7.78 -45.68
N THR A 387 30.72 -6.63 -45.02
CA THR A 387 30.92 -5.29 -45.57
C THR A 387 32.01 -4.54 -44.81
N THR A 388 32.68 -3.59 -45.45
CA THR A 388 33.70 -2.75 -44.78
C THR A 388 33.05 -1.69 -43.92
N LEU A 389 33.45 -1.56 -42.66
CA LEU A 389 33.04 -0.46 -41.78
C LEU A 389 33.90 0.77 -42.10
N ASP A 390 33.42 1.61 -43.01
CA ASP A 390 34.01 2.90 -43.33
C ASP A 390 33.14 4.05 -42.79
N LYS A 391 33.64 5.27 -42.88
CA LYS A 391 32.98 6.50 -42.37
C LYS A 391 31.64 6.85 -43.05
N ASP A 392 31.28 6.15 -44.12
CA ASP A 392 30.04 6.39 -44.87
C ASP A 392 28.98 5.30 -44.51
N ALA A 393 29.27 4.41 -43.55
CA ALA A 393 28.31 3.47 -42.98
C ALA A 393 27.29 4.18 -42.06
N ASP A 394 26.15 3.53 -41.80
CA ASP A 394 25.08 4.10 -40.99
C ASP A 394 25.53 4.32 -39.53
N ASP A 395 25.07 5.41 -38.92
CA ASP A 395 25.47 5.83 -37.57
C ASP A 395 25.16 4.74 -36.52
N GLU A 396 24.05 4.01 -36.68
CA GLU A 396 23.65 2.89 -35.83
C GLU A 396 24.70 1.76 -35.79
N VAL A 397 25.33 1.45 -36.93
CA VAL A 397 26.39 0.43 -37.01
C VAL A 397 27.65 0.89 -36.27
N HIS A 398 27.97 2.18 -36.40
CA HIS A 398 29.11 2.78 -35.71
C HIS A 398 28.89 2.75 -34.20
N GLU A 399 27.71 3.16 -33.73
CA GLU A 399 27.34 3.14 -32.31
C GLU A 399 27.38 1.71 -31.75
N ALA A 400 26.78 0.74 -32.45
CA ALA A 400 26.81 -0.67 -32.04
C ALA A 400 28.23 -1.25 -31.98
N CYS A 401 29.08 -0.92 -32.97
CA CYS A 401 30.47 -1.38 -33.00
C CYS A 401 31.30 -0.77 -31.87
N GLU A 402 31.14 0.54 -31.63
CA GLU A 402 31.83 1.25 -30.56
C GLU A 402 31.40 0.74 -29.18
N ALA A 403 30.10 0.53 -28.95
CA ALA A 403 29.57 -0.03 -27.71
C ALA A 403 30.12 -1.43 -27.44
N ALA A 404 30.05 -2.32 -28.44
CA ALA A 404 30.55 -3.68 -28.30
C ALA A 404 32.08 -3.73 -28.09
N TRP A 405 32.85 -2.89 -28.79
CA TRP A 405 34.29 -2.76 -28.59
C TRP A 405 34.64 -2.27 -27.19
N ARG A 406 33.92 -1.27 -26.65
CA ARG A 406 34.11 -0.77 -25.29
C ARG A 406 33.90 -1.86 -24.25
N GLY A 407 32.81 -2.63 -24.36
CA GLY A 407 32.56 -3.76 -23.45
C GLY A 407 33.68 -4.80 -23.46
N VAL A 408 34.29 -5.08 -24.62
CA VAL A 408 35.46 -5.96 -24.71
C VAL A 408 36.69 -5.34 -24.03
N LEU A 409 36.96 -4.05 -24.20
CA LEU A 409 38.06 -3.36 -23.50
C LEU A 409 37.91 -3.51 -21.99
N ASP A 410 36.70 -3.30 -21.46
CA ASP A 410 36.44 -3.32 -20.03
C ASP A 410 36.52 -4.73 -19.45
N TYR A 411 35.96 -5.71 -20.13
CA TYR A 411 36.12 -7.12 -19.78
C TYR A 411 37.60 -7.50 -19.66
N VAL A 412 38.42 -7.09 -20.64
CA VAL A 412 39.86 -7.39 -20.64
C VAL A 412 40.62 -6.61 -19.56
N ARG A 413 40.30 -5.33 -19.32
CA ARG A 413 40.89 -4.53 -18.22
C ARG A 413 40.65 -5.22 -16.86
N ARG A 414 39.42 -5.65 -16.59
CA ARG A 414 39.06 -6.42 -15.37
C ARG A 414 39.80 -7.74 -15.32
N ALA A 415 39.84 -8.51 -16.41
CA ALA A 415 40.50 -9.81 -16.44
C ALA A 415 42.03 -9.71 -16.19
N VAL A 416 42.70 -8.72 -16.78
CA VAL A 416 44.13 -8.44 -16.53
C VAL A 416 44.36 -7.96 -15.10
N GLY A 417 43.50 -7.08 -14.59
CA GLY A 417 43.56 -6.62 -13.20
C GLY A 417 43.40 -7.77 -12.20
N GLN A 418 42.42 -8.66 -12.41
CA GLN A 418 42.26 -9.90 -11.64
C GLN A 418 43.54 -10.74 -11.70
N ALA A 419 44.08 -11.00 -12.88
CA ALA A 419 45.30 -11.80 -13.03
C ALA A 419 46.50 -11.19 -12.29
N GLY A 420 46.69 -9.86 -12.38
CA GLY A 420 47.75 -9.12 -11.69
C GLY A 420 47.63 -9.14 -10.17
N ALA A 421 46.40 -9.18 -9.64
CA ALA A 421 46.12 -9.27 -8.21
C ALA A 421 46.00 -10.70 -7.67
N GLY A 422 46.07 -11.73 -8.52
CA GLY A 422 45.97 -13.14 -8.13
C GLY A 422 44.53 -13.69 -8.04
N TYR A 423 43.61 -13.14 -8.82
CA TYR A 423 42.20 -13.53 -8.95
C TYR A 423 41.39 -13.43 -7.64
N PRO A 424 41.37 -12.27 -6.96
CA PRO A 424 40.68 -12.09 -5.68
C PRO A 424 39.19 -12.47 -5.73
N LEU A 425 38.47 -12.08 -6.79
CA LEU A 425 37.02 -12.33 -6.86
C LEU A 425 36.69 -13.81 -7.04
N HIS A 426 37.44 -14.52 -7.89
CA HIS A 426 37.30 -15.97 -8.05
C HIS A 426 37.72 -16.73 -6.76
N GLN A 427 38.69 -16.24 -5.99
CA GLN A 427 39.00 -16.80 -4.67
C GLN A 427 37.83 -16.59 -3.68
N ARG A 428 37.19 -15.43 -3.70
CA ARG A 428 35.99 -15.13 -2.90
C ARG A 428 34.82 -16.02 -3.30
N LEU A 429 34.56 -16.20 -4.60
CA LEU A 429 33.57 -17.14 -5.14
C LEU A 429 33.74 -18.54 -4.55
N LYS A 430 34.97 -19.08 -4.60
CA LYS A 430 35.30 -20.39 -4.00
C LYS A 430 35.13 -20.45 -2.49
N ALA A 431 35.44 -19.37 -1.78
CA ALA A 431 35.32 -19.31 -0.33
C ALA A 431 33.85 -19.24 0.13
N GLU A 432 33.05 -18.45 -0.56
CA GLU A 432 31.64 -18.23 -0.22
C GLU A 432 30.73 -19.34 -0.72
N LEU A 433 30.89 -19.79 -1.98
CA LEU A 433 30.11 -20.88 -2.59
C LEU A 433 30.76 -22.23 -2.32
N SER A 434 31.01 -22.51 -1.03
CA SER A 434 31.57 -23.78 -0.58
C SER A 434 30.60 -24.95 -0.77
N ALA A 435 31.13 -26.18 -0.86
CA ALA A 435 30.30 -27.39 -0.91
C ALA A 435 29.27 -27.47 0.23
N GLN A 436 29.64 -27.03 1.45
CA GLN A 436 28.72 -27.00 2.59
C GLN A 436 27.54 -26.04 2.37
N ARG A 437 27.79 -24.87 1.76
CA ARG A 437 26.73 -23.88 1.49
C ARG A 437 25.78 -24.39 0.42
N ILE A 438 26.31 -24.93 -0.68
CA ILE A 438 25.49 -25.52 -1.75
C ILE A 438 24.69 -26.73 -1.25
N GLU A 439 25.29 -27.58 -0.40
CA GLU A 439 24.56 -28.65 0.29
C GLU A 439 23.42 -28.16 1.17
N ARG A 440 23.57 -27.00 1.83
CA ARG A 440 22.50 -26.41 2.65
C ARG A 440 21.34 -25.95 1.77
N ILE A 441 21.62 -25.19 0.72
CA ILE A 441 20.60 -24.64 -0.20
C ILE A 441 19.80 -25.76 -0.84
N THR A 442 20.50 -26.72 -1.45
CA THR A 442 19.87 -27.86 -2.16
C THR A 442 19.20 -28.89 -1.25
N ARG A 443 19.18 -28.69 0.08
CA ARG A 443 18.46 -29.54 1.04
C ARG A 443 17.20 -28.88 1.61
N LEU A 444 16.88 -27.66 1.17
CA LEU A 444 15.65 -27.00 1.57
C LEU A 444 14.44 -27.78 1.03
N PRO A 445 13.30 -27.78 1.75
CA PRO A 445 12.11 -28.57 1.37
C PRO A 445 11.65 -28.36 -0.08
N VAL A 446 11.77 -27.15 -0.60
CA VAL A 446 11.46 -26.84 -2.00
C VAL A 446 12.18 -27.76 -3.00
N PHE A 447 13.43 -28.18 -2.71
CA PHE A 447 14.24 -29.04 -3.57
C PHE A 447 14.28 -30.52 -3.15
N THR A 448 13.62 -30.88 -2.05
CA THR A 448 13.52 -32.27 -1.57
C THR A 448 12.11 -32.84 -1.67
N ASP A 449 11.11 -31.97 -1.58
CA ASP A 449 9.70 -32.36 -1.44
C ASP A 449 8.92 -32.01 -2.72
N GLU A 450 9.16 -30.82 -3.30
CA GLU A 450 8.45 -30.31 -4.49
C GLU A 450 9.25 -30.54 -5.77
N TYR A 451 10.38 -29.85 -5.93
CA TYR A 451 11.28 -29.92 -7.10
C TYR A 451 12.43 -30.89 -6.82
N ASN A 452 12.09 -32.18 -6.77
CA ASN A 452 12.98 -33.23 -6.27
C ASN A 452 13.50 -34.21 -7.34
N ASP A 453 13.24 -33.96 -8.62
CA ASP A 453 13.69 -34.81 -9.73
C ASP A 453 14.33 -33.97 -10.84
N TRP A 454 15.65 -33.99 -10.92
CA TRP A 454 16.44 -33.22 -11.88
C TRP A 454 16.19 -33.58 -13.35
N TRP A 455 15.72 -34.80 -13.62
CA TRP A 455 15.53 -35.31 -14.99
C TRP A 455 14.08 -35.19 -15.46
N ASP A 456 13.20 -34.66 -14.62
CA ASP A 456 11.82 -34.34 -14.93
C ASP A 456 11.69 -32.81 -15.09
N ALA A 457 11.27 -32.35 -16.27
CA ALA A 457 11.18 -30.94 -16.61
C ALA A 457 10.30 -30.15 -15.62
N ASP A 458 9.24 -30.78 -15.08
CA ASP A 458 8.30 -30.14 -14.16
C ASP A 458 8.80 -30.14 -12.71
N LYS A 459 9.87 -30.89 -12.40
CA LYS A 459 10.37 -31.10 -11.03
C LYS A 459 11.85 -30.81 -10.85
N ARG A 460 12.53 -30.31 -11.88
CA ARG A 460 13.97 -30.01 -11.83
C ARG A 460 14.29 -28.70 -11.12
N GLY A 461 13.34 -27.77 -11.03
CA GLY A 461 13.54 -26.45 -10.43
C GLY A 461 12.37 -25.51 -10.67
N THR A 462 12.51 -24.26 -10.23
CA THR A 462 11.47 -23.24 -10.33
C THR A 462 12.06 -21.83 -10.45
N TRP A 463 11.24 -20.89 -10.91
CA TRP A 463 11.59 -19.47 -11.02
C TRP A 463 11.43 -18.75 -9.69
N PHE A 464 12.39 -17.87 -9.40
CA PHE A 464 12.39 -16.94 -8.28
C PHE A 464 12.72 -15.56 -8.83
N GLY A 465 11.71 -14.71 -9.01
CA GLY A 465 11.88 -13.52 -9.85
C GLY A 465 12.30 -13.94 -11.26
N ASP A 466 13.35 -13.29 -11.77
CA ASP A 466 13.86 -13.49 -13.13
C ASP A 466 14.94 -14.58 -13.21
N VAL A 467 15.13 -15.33 -12.11
CA VAL A 467 16.15 -16.38 -12.03
C VAL A 467 15.52 -17.72 -11.72
N TRP A 468 15.77 -18.67 -12.61
CA TRP A 468 15.44 -20.06 -12.44
C TRP A 468 16.49 -20.80 -11.61
N LEU A 469 16.04 -21.55 -10.60
CA LEU A 469 16.89 -22.36 -9.74
C LEU A 469 16.51 -23.84 -9.82
N GLY A 470 17.50 -24.68 -10.09
CA GLY A 470 17.36 -26.13 -10.07
C GLY A 470 18.38 -26.79 -9.14
N ALA A 471 18.00 -27.89 -8.48
CA ALA A 471 18.88 -28.59 -7.54
C ALA A 471 18.95 -30.09 -7.83
N ARG A 472 20.16 -30.60 -8.11
CA ARG A 472 20.39 -32.04 -8.30
C ARG A 472 20.76 -32.70 -6.99
N GLN A 473 20.00 -33.71 -6.58
CA GLN A 473 20.40 -34.60 -5.49
C GLN A 473 21.38 -35.67 -6.01
N PRO A 474 22.35 -36.13 -5.18
CA PRO A 474 23.19 -37.26 -5.53
C PRO A 474 22.37 -38.52 -5.82
N ALA A 475 22.43 -39.04 -7.05
CA ALA A 475 21.62 -40.17 -7.48
C ALA A 475 22.28 -40.97 -8.61
N MET A 476 21.80 -42.20 -8.83
CA MET A 476 22.13 -43.00 -10.00
C MET A 476 21.16 -42.67 -11.13
N HIS A 477 21.66 -42.31 -12.31
CA HIS A 477 20.87 -42.09 -13.52
C HIS A 477 21.58 -42.73 -14.71
N ASP A 478 20.87 -43.52 -15.51
CA ASP A 478 21.42 -44.29 -16.65
C ASP A 478 22.69 -45.12 -16.37
N GLY A 479 22.84 -45.59 -15.13
CA GLY A 479 23.97 -46.42 -14.71
C GLY A 479 25.23 -45.63 -14.36
N GLU A 480 25.19 -44.30 -14.45
CA GLU A 480 26.19 -43.37 -13.95
C GLU A 480 25.73 -42.71 -12.65
N PHE A 481 26.67 -42.38 -11.78
CA PHE A 481 26.35 -41.66 -10.54
C PHE A 481 26.59 -40.18 -10.74
N TRP A 482 25.56 -39.39 -10.50
CA TRP A 482 25.62 -37.94 -10.58
C TRP A 482 25.75 -37.34 -9.20
N CYS A 483 26.66 -36.39 -9.07
CA CYS A 483 26.88 -35.66 -7.83
C CYS A 483 25.88 -34.51 -7.68
N ARG A 484 25.92 -33.87 -6.52
CA ARG A 484 25.06 -32.73 -6.21
C ARG A 484 25.41 -31.54 -7.09
N ALA A 485 24.40 -30.85 -7.59
CA ALA A 485 24.57 -29.62 -8.37
C ALA A 485 23.51 -28.59 -8.00
N LEU A 486 23.84 -27.32 -8.18
CA LEU A 486 22.91 -26.19 -8.19
C LEU A 486 23.01 -25.53 -9.57
N ASP A 487 21.88 -25.36 -10.23
CA ASP A 487 21.74 -24.64 -11.48
C ASP A 487 21.07 -23.30 -11.22
N VAL A 488 21.60 -22.25 -11.83
CA VAL A 488 21.14 -20.88 -11.77
C VAL A 488 21.05 -20.38 -13.21
N SER A 489 19.83 -20.14 -13.69
CA SER A 489 19.58 -19.76 -15.07
C SER A 489 18.66 -18.54 -15.14
N TRP A 490 18.67 -17.81 -16.25
CA TRP A 490 17.84 -16.62 -16.45
C TRP A 490 17.56 -16.41 -17.93
N GLU A 491 16.63 -15.52 -18.25
CA GLU A 491 16.34 -15.11 -19.63
C GLU A 491 17.43 -14.15 -20.10
N ASN A 492 18.20 -14.59 -21.08
CA ASN A 492 19.33 -13.86 -21.65
C ASN A 492 18.99 -13.56 -23.12
N GLY A 493 18.04 -12.65 -23.35
CA GLY A 493 17.52 -12.24 -24.66
C GLY A 493 16.19 -12.91 -25.01
N GLU A 494 15.76 -12.79 -26.27
CA GLU A 494 14.49 -13.36 -26.76
C GLU A 494 14.73 -14.47 -27.79
N ASP A 495 13.94 -15.55 -27.72
CA ASP A 495 13.96 -16.62 -28.72
C ASP A 495 13.46 -16.10 -30.08
N GLY A 496 14.28 -16.28 -31.12
CA GLY A 496 13.96 -15.91 -32.50
C GLY A 496 13.55 -17.10 -33.38
N PRO A 497 13.07 -16.83 -34.63
CA PRO A 497 12.71 -17.89 -35.57
C PRO A 497 13.88 -18.86 -35.84
N GLY A 498 13.66 -20.16 -35.59
CA GLY A 498 14.65 -21.22 -35.85
C GLY A 498 15.49 -21.65 -34.64
N ASP A 499 15.29 -21.02 -33.48
CA ASP A 499 16.03 -21.34 -32.27
C ASP A 499 15.65 -22.69 -31.67
N VAL A 500 16.63 -23.31 -31.02
CA VAL A 500 16.43 -24.51 -30.23
C VAL A 500 15.80 -24.14 -28.88
N GLU A 501 15.13 -25.09 -28.25
CA GLU A 501 14.53 -24.87 -26.93
C GLU A 501 15.61 -24.40 -25.92
N HIS A 502 15.33 -23.29 -25.21
CA HIS A 502 16.24 -22.63 -24.25
C HIS A 502 17.48 -21.95 -24.86
N ASP A 503 17.44 -21.53 -26.12
CA ASP A 503 18.54 -20.78 -26.75
C ASP A 503 18.71 -19.37 -26.15
N ALA A 504 17.61 -18.74 -25.73
CA ALA A 504 17.60 -17.47 -25.04
C ALA A 504 17.89 -17.53 -23.52
N HIS A 505 18.43 -18.64 -22.98
CA HIS A 505 18.67 -18.74 -21.54
C HIS A 505 20.16 -18.81 -21.18
N GLY A 506 20.62 -17.89 -20.33
CA GLY A 506 21.93 -17.95 -19.68
C GLY A 506 21.95 -18.97 -18.55
N ASN A 507 23.13 -19.51 -18.22
CA ASN A 507 23.25 -20.52 -17.16
C ASN A 507 24.61 -20.48 -16.43
N TYR A 508 24.54 -20.60 -15.10
CA TYR A 508 25.63 -21.04 -14.24
C TYR A 508 25.27 -22.36 -13.54
N GLN A 509 26.19 -23.32 -13.56
CA GLN A 509 26.06 -24.54 -12.77
C GLN A 509 27.25 -24.74 -11.83
N ILE A 510 26.90 -25.08 -10.60
CA ILE A 510 27.82 -25.35 -9.50
C ILE A 510 27.75 -26.83 -9.16
N ASP A 511 28.75 -27.60 -9.57
CA ASP A 511 28.86 -29.03 -9.27
C ASP A 511 29.70 -29.26 -8.01
N ILE A 512 29.22 -30.10 -7.10
CA ILE A 512 30.00 -30.57 -5.95
C ILE A 512 30.66 -31.89 -6.33
N ASP A 513 31.97 -31.88 -6.41
CA ASP A 513 32.74 -33.02 -6.87
C ASP A 513 32.88 -34.11 -5.78
N ARG A 514 33.21 -35.35 -6.17
CA ARG A 514 33.36 -36.43 -5.19
C ARG A 514 34.58 -36.20 -4.29
N PRO A 515 34.45 -36.29 -2.95
CA PRO A 515 35.61 -36.21 -2.08
C PRO A 515 36.53 -37.44 -2.29
N GLY A 516 37.68 -37.25 -2.94
CA GLY A 516 38.73 -38.28 -3.03
C GLY A 516 39.53 -38.38 -4.34
N GLU A 517 39.16 -37.68 -5.42
CA GLU A 517 39.84 -37.80 -6.73
C GLU A 517 40.93 -36.75 -7.00
N GLY A 518 41.26 -35.90 -6.02
CA GLY A 518 42.26 -34.84 -6.19
C GLY A 518 41.81 -33.68 -7.10
N ARG A 519 40.53 -33.67 -7.49
CA ARG A 519 39.83 -32.55 -8.11
C ARG A 519 39.36 -31.54 -7.07
N GLU A 520 39.08 -30.32 -7.52
CA GLU A 520 38.54 -29.29 -6.63
C GLU A 520 37.14 -29.68 -6.13
N PRO A 521 36.79 -29.36 -4.89
CA PRO A 521 35.53 -29.82 -4.28
C PRO A 521 34.27 -29.15 -4.87
N VAL A 522 34.43 -28.06 -5.61
CA VAL A 522 33.37 -27.31 -6.28
C VAL A 522 33.89 -26.87 -7.64
N GLU A 523 33.12 -27.13 -8.69
CA GLU A 523 33.39 -26.70 -10.06
C GLU A 523 32.29 -25.72 -10.51
N PHE A 524 32.70 -24.64 -11.17
CA PHE A 524 31.80 -23.61 -11.71
C PHE A 524 31.86 -23.67 -13.22
N THR A 525 30.70 -23.82 -13.86
CA THR A 525 30.57 -23.83 -15.31
C THR A 525 29.54 -22.78 -15.72
N TYR A 526 29.70 -22.22 -16.92
CA TYR A 526 28.86 -21.15 -17.42
C TYR A 526 28.60 -21.31 -18.91
N SER A 527 27.46 -20.83 -19.39
CA SER A 527 27.19 -20.69 -20.82
C SER A 527 26.30 -19.48 -21.06
N GLN A 528 26.54 -18.79 -22.19
CA GLN A 528 25.70 -17.69 -22.63
C GLN A 528 24.30 -18.20 -23.02
N ARG A 529 24.24 -19.42 -23.55
CA ARG A 529 23.03 -20.15 -23.93
C ARG A 529 23.03 -21.54 -23.33
N GLN A 530 21.87 -22.03 -22.89
CA GLN A 530 21.76 -23.39 -22.35
C GLN A 530 21.90 -24.48 -23.41
N SER A 531 21.63 -24.15 -24.67
CA SER A 531 21.80 -25.03 -25.82
C SER A 531 23.27 -25.31 -26.18
N GLU A 532 24.19 -24.45 -25.74
CA GLU A 532 25.61 -24.50 -26.06
C GLU A 532 26.43 -25.38 -25.11
N HIS A 533 27.66 -25.67 -25.51
CA HIS A 533 28.62 -26.33 -24.63
C HIS A 533 28.93 -25.42 -23.43
N ARG A 534 28.96 -26.00 -22.23
CA ARG A 534 29.20 -25.29 -20.97
C ARG A 534 30.65 -25.46 -20.48
N PRO A 535 31.57 -24.54 -20.81
CA PRO A 535 32.94 -24.60 -20.31
C PRO A 535 33.06 -24.22 -18.82
N PRO A 536 34.21 -24.49 -18.18
CA PRO A 536 34.53 -23.97 -16.86
C PRO A 536 34.57 -22.44 -16.87
N LEU A 537 34.08 -21.81 -15.79
CA LEU A 537 34.10 -20.36 -15.62
C LEU A 537 35.56 -19.84 -15.54
N PRO A 538 36.00 -18.95 -16.45
CA PRO A 538 37.36 -18.40 -16.42
C PRO A 538 37.61 -17.60 -15.14
N ARG A 539 38.81 -17.74 -14.56
CA ARG A 539 39.15 -17.06 -13.29
C ARG A 539 39.19 -15.54 -13.40
N GLY A 540 39.45 -15.03 -14.60
CA GLY A 540 39.48 -13.60 -14.92
C GLY A 540 38.12 -13.02 -15.31
N ALA A 541 37.07 -13.84 -15.45
CA ALA A 541 35.72 -13.40 -15.78
C ALA A 541 35.05 -12.74 -14.55
N ALA A 542 35.47 -11.51 -14.26
CA ALA A 542 35.11 -10.81 -13.03
C ALA A 542 33.59 -10.63 -12.90
N ASP A 543 32.93 -10.19 -13.97
CA ASP A 543 31.50 -9.86 -13.97
C ASP A 543 30.64 -11.11 -13.75
N HIS A 544 30.99 -12.24 -14.38
CA HIS A 544 30.33 -13.53 -14.12
C HIS A 544 30.56 -14.03 -12.68
N CYS A 545 31.76 -13.84 -12.11
CA CYS A 545 32.00 -14.19 -10.71
C CYS A 545 31.16 -13.34 -9.76
N ALA A 546 31.01 -12.04 -10.05
CA ALA A 546 30.18 -11.11 -9.29
C ALA A 546 28.70 -11.46 -9.39
N ARG A 547 28.19 -11.68 -10.61
CA ARG A 547 26.80 -12.08 -10.87
C ARG A 547 26.47 -13.37 -10.13
N LEU A 548 27.30 -14.40 -10.24
CA LEU A 548 27.06 -15.68 -9.57
C LEU A 548 27.01 -15.55 -8.03
N LEU A 549 27.90 -14.74 -7.44
CA LEU A 549 27.86 -14.44 -6.00
C LEU A 549 26.56 -13.74 -5.60
N ARG A 550 26.12 -12.77 -6.41
CA ARG A 550 24.88 -12.00 -6.21
C ARG A 550 23.66 -12.92 -6.28
N LEU A 551 23.48 -13.64 -7.39
CA LEU A 551 22.31 -14.50 -7.64
C LEU A 551 22.15 -15.58 -6.58
N VAL A 552 23.23 -16.32 -6.24
CA VAL A 552 23.15 -17.37 -5.22
C VAL A 552 22.91 -16.79 -3.82
N GLY A 553 23.46 -15.59 -3.54
CA GLY A 553 23.22 -14.89 -2.29
C GLY A 553 21.75 -14.49 -2.11
N MET A 554 21.14 -13.91 -3.14
CA MET A 554 19.74 -13.46 -3.15
C MET A 554 18.78 -14.66 -3.13
N ALA A 555 19.04 -15.67 -3.99
CA ALA A 555 18.34 -16.95 -3.99
C ALA A 555 18.23 -17.59 -2.60
N GLU A 556 19.36 -17.72 -1.90
CA GLU A 556 19.39 -18.35 -0.58
C GLU A 556 18.58 -17.56 0.46
N ALA A 557 18.62 -16.22 0.42
CA ALA A 557 17.88 -15.38 1.36
C ALA A 557 16.37 -15.54 1.17
N SER A 558 15.88 -15.45 -0.07
CA SER A 558 14.46 -15.60 -0.41
C SER A 558 13.93 -16.99 -0.05
N LEU A 559 14.71 -18.04 -0.35
CA LEU A 559 14.37 -19.41 -0.02
C LEU A 559 14.22 -19.66 1.50
N LEU A 560 15.10 -19.07 2.31
CA LEU A 560 15.02 -19.18 3.77
C LEU A 560 13.81 -18.41 4.33
N GLN A 561 13.53 -17.21 3.80
CA GLN A 561 12.38 -16.41 4.22
C GLN A 561 11.05 -17.13 3.93
N ALA A 562 10.92 -17.72 2.74
CA ALA A 562 9.73 -18.50 2.37
C ALA A 562 9.55 -19.71 3.31
N HIS A 563 10.62 -20.42 3.63
CA HIS A 563 10.58 -21.54 4.56
C HIS A 563 10.16 -21.12 5.98
N ASP A 564 10.70 -20.02 6.50
CA ASP A 564 10.36 -19.50 7.82
C ASP A 564 8.88 -19.06 7.88
N LYS A 565 8.35 -18.45 6.81
CA LYS A 565 6.94 -18.08 6.69
C LYS A 565 6.04 -19.32 6.77
N GLN A 566 6.36 -20.36 6.00
CA GLN A 566 5.62 -21.62 6.01
C GLN A 566 5.61 -22.27 7.41
N LEU A 567 6.74 -22.24 8.12
CA LEU A 567 6.81 -22.75 9.50
C LEU A 567 5.96 -21.93 10.47
N ALA A 568 5.92 -20.61 10.30
CA ALA A 568 5.09 -19.72 11.13
C ALA A 568 3.59 -19.99 10.92
N GLU A 569 3.15 -20.14 9.66
CA GLU A 569 1.77 -20.48 9.30
C GLU A 569 1.36 -21.83 9.92
N GLN A 570 2.17 -22.87 9.76
CA GLN A 570 1.91 -24.18 10.37
C GLN A 570 1.85 -24.12 11.90
N ALA A 571 2.71 -23.32 12.54
CA ALA A 571 2.69 -23.14 13.98
C ALA A 571 1.40 -22.42 14.44
N GLN A 572 0.94 -21.45 13.67
CA GLN A 572 -0.30 -20.72 13.93
C GLN A 572 -1.52 -21.65 13.79
N GLU A 573 -1.60 -22.46 12.74
CA GLU A 573 -2.66 -23.46 12.55
C GLU A 573 -2.69 -24.46 13.72
N GLN A 574 -1.54 -25.01 14.11
CA GLN A 574 -1.45 -25.93 15.24
C GLN A 574 -1.89 -25.28 16.56
N ALA A 575 -1.57 -24.00 16.78
CA ALA A 575 -2.01 -23.25 17.95
C ALA A 575 -3.53 -23.05 17.95
N GLN A 576 -4.12 -22.71 16.80
CA GLN A 576 -5.58 -22.57 16.64
C GLN A 576 -6.32 -23.90 16.88
N GLU A 577 -5.80 -25.01 16.36
CA GLU A 577 -6.37 -26.35 16.62
C GLU A 577 -6.27 -26.77 18.09
N ALA A 578 -5.15 -26.47 18.75
CA ALA A 578 -4.97 -26.75 20.17
C ALA A 578 -5.95 -25.93 21.03
N GLU A 579 -6.15 -24.65 20.69
CA GLU A 579 -7.08 -23.77 21.38
C GLU A 579 -8.54 -24.20 21.19
N THR A 580 -8.91 -24.60 19.97
CA THR A 580 -10.24 -25.16 19.67
C THR A 580 -10.54 -26.38 20.55
N ARG A 581 -9.61 -27.35 20.62
CA ARG A 581 -9.75 -28.54 21.47
C ARG A 581 -9.84 -28.19 22.97
N ARG A 582 -9.10 -27.19 23.43
CA ARG A 582 -9.16 -26.70 24.81
C ARG A 582 -10.56 -26.15 25.14
N ILE A 583 -11.12 -25.33 24.24
CA ILE A 583 -12.45 -24.73 24.39
C ILE A 583 -13.52 -25.82 24.42
N GLU A 584 -13.49 -26.78 23.49
CA GLU A 584 -14.45 -27.89 23.44
C GLU A 584 -14.45 -28.73 24.72
N ALA A 585 -13.27 -29.00 25.30
CA ALA A 585 -13.16 -29.75 26.55
C ALA A 585 -13.69 -28.96 27.76
N ALA A 586 -13.52 -27.63 27.77
CA ALA A 586 -13.88 -26.78 28.91
C ALA A 586 -15.37 -26.43 28.95
N VAL A 587 -16.05 -26.35 27.80
CA VAL A 587 -17.40 -25.77 27.71
C VAL A 587 -18.48 -26.86 27.68
N HIS A 588 -19.08 -27.13 28.84
CA HIS A 588 -20.23 -28.03 28.98
C HIS A 588 -21.15 -27.59 30.13
N LEU A 589 -22.41 -28.06 30.11
CA LEU A 589 -23.37 -27.85 31.20
C LEU A 589 -23.43 -29.10 32.09
N LEU A 590 -23.51 -28.90 33.41
CA LEU A 590 -23.72 -29.97 34.39
C LEU A 590 -25.17 -30.45 34.45
N ALA A 591 -26.12 -29.60 34.04
CA ALA A 591 -27.54 -29.92 33.93
C ALA A 591 -28.16 -29.17 32.74
N THR A 592 -29.07 -29.84 32.03
CA THR A 592 -29.81 -29.29 30.90
C THR A 592 -31.28 -29.07 31.28
N PRO A 593 -32.01 -28.15 30.61
CA PRO A 593 -33.43 -27.95 30.82
C PRO A 593 -34.29 -29.22 30.62
N PRO A 594 -35.47 -29.30 31.27
CA PRO A 594 -36.06 -28.30 32.16
C PRO A 594 -35.38 -28.25 33.54
N LEU A 595 -34.97 -27.06 33.97
CA LEU A 595 -34.31 -26.86 35.26
C LEU A 595 -35.35 -26.65 36.38
N ALA A 596 -35.10 -27.23 37.55
CA ALA A 596 -35.97 -27.03 38.70
C ALA A 596 -35.94 -25.55 39.16
N PRO A 597 -37.09 -24.96 39.54
CA PRO A 597 -37.13 -23.61 40.10
C PRO A 597 -36.21 -23.49 41.32
N GLY A 598 -35.32 -22.50 41.33
CA GLY A 598 -34.38 -22.26 42.44
C GLY A 598 -33.12 -23.14 42.43
N LEU A 599 -32.85 -23.89 41.36
CA LEU A 599 -31.60 -24.64 41.21
C LEU A 599 -30.39 -23.68 41.21
N PRO A 600 -29.37 -23.88 42.07
CA PRO A 600 -28.20 -23.00 42.13
C PRO A 600 -27.32 -23.17 40.89
N ASP A 601 -26.54 -22.14 40.56
CA ASP A 601 -25.71 -22.12 39.36
C ASP A 601 -24.55 -23.13 39.40
N THR A 602 -24.09 -23.49 40.59
CA THR A 602 -23.11 -24.56 40.82
C THR A 602 -23.59 -25.94 40.41
N ALA A 603 -24.90 -26.12 40.20
CA ALA A 603 -25.48 -27.36 39.69
C ALA A 603 -25.68 -27.34 38.16
N VAL A 604 -25.37 -26.22 37.49
CA VAL A 604 -25.59 -26.04 36.04
C VAL A 604 -24.30 -25.73 35.31
N PHE A 605 -23.44 -24.88 35.88
CA PHE A 605 -22.14 -24.54 35.33
C PHE A 605 -21.01 -25.20 36.13
N PRO A 606 -19.99 -25.79 35.47
CA PRO A 606 -18.83 -26.32 36.14
C PRO A 606 -18.03 -25.21 36.87
N PRO A 607 -17.27 -25.55 37.94
CA PRO A 607 -16.52 -24.57 38.73
C PRO A 607 -15.59 -23.68 37.91
N GLU A 608 -15.00 -24.21 36.83
CA GLU A 608 -14.11 -23.50 35.92
C GLU A 608 -14.83 -22.37 35.18
N LEU A 609 -16.05 -22.62 34.68
CA LEU A 609 -16.89 -21.60 34.05
C LEU A 609 -17.42 -20.57 35.05
N LEU A 610 -17.67 -20.97 36.31
CA LEU A 610 -18.04 -20.03 37.36
C LEU A 610 -16.89 -19.11 37.77
N ARG A 611 -15.65 -19.61 37.80
CA ARG A 611 -14.47 -18.77 38.00
C ARG A 611 -14.30 -17.80 36.82
N LEU A 612 -14.41 -18.30 35.59
CA LEU A 612 -14.33 -17.48 34.38
C LEU A 612 -15.39 -16.38 34.38
N SER A 613 -16.62 -16.68 34.81
CA SER A 613 -17.69 -15.67 34.96
C SER A 613 -17.29 -14.54 35.93
N GLY A 614 -16.65 -14.87 37.06
CA GLY A 614 -16.17 -13.85 37.99
C GLY A 614 -15.09 -12.94 37.38
N GLU A 615 -14.15 -13.53 36.63
CA GLU A 615 -13.11 -12.81 35.91
C GLU A 615 -13.70 -11.93 34.79
N TRP A 616 -14.63 -12.47 34.02
CA TRP A 616 -15.35 -11.78 32.95
C TRP A 616 -16.12 -10.55 33.47
N GLN A 617 -16.86 -10.71 34.58
CA GLN A 617 -17.59 -9.62 35.20
C GLN A 617 -16.66 -8.53 35.75
N ALA A 618 -15.60 -8.92 36.47
CA ALA A 618 -14.64 -7.97 37.02
C ALA A 618 -13.91 -7.19 35.91
N GLY A 619 -13.47 -7.89 34.86
CA GLY A 619 -12.84 -7.29 33.69
C GLY A 619 -13.75 -6.31 32.96
N GLY A 620 -15.00 -6.71 32.70
CA GLY A 620 -15.98 -5.85 32.04
C GLY A 620 -16.32 -4.59 32.84
N GLN A 621 -16.51 -4.70 34.15
CA GLN A 621 -16.76 -3.53 35.02
C GLN A 621 -15.58 -2.56 35.03
N ALA A 622 -14.36 -3.09 35.14
CA ALA A 622 -13.15 -2.27 35.12
C ALA A 622 -12.97 -1.55 33.79
N TYR A 623 -13.18 -2.28 32.67
CA TYR A 623 -13.10 -1.74 31.33
C TYR A 623 -14.12 -0.62 31.10
N VAL A 624 -15.41 -0.87 31.38
CA VAL A 624 -16.48 0.13 31.24
C VAL A 624 -16.24 1.35 32.13
N ALA A 625 -15.74 1.15 33.35
CA ALA A 625 -15.38 2.26 34.23
C ALA A 625 -14.25 3.11 33.66
N ALA A 626 -13.23 2.50 33.05
CA ALA A 626 -12.12 3.19 32.39
C ALA A 626 -12.60 3.98 31.16
N VAL A 627 -13.37 3.36 30.27
CA VAL A 627 -13.95 4.01 29.09
C VAL A 627 -14.84 5.18 29.51
N ARG A 628 -15.74 5.00 30.48
CA ARG A 628 -16.59 6.09 31.01
C ARG A 628 -15.77 7.22 31.64
N ALA A 629 -14.62 6.92 32.24
CA ALA A 629 -13.75 7.94 32.82
C ALA A 629 -13.04 8.75 31.73
N HIS A 630 -12.47 8.09 30.72
CA HIS A 630 -11.86 8.72 29.55
C HIS A 630 -12.86 9.64 28.85
N GLN A 631 -14.05 9.11 28.58
CA GLN A 631 -15.18 9.84 28.01
C GLN A 631 -15.60 11.09 28.79
N ARG A 632 -15.60 11.03 30.14
CA ARG A 632 -15.90 12.20 30.98
C ARG A 632 -14.84 13.28 30.88
N VAL A 633 -13.58 12.90 30.74
CA VAL A 633 -12.47 13.84 30.52
C VAL A 633 -12.61 14.53 29.17
N ALA A 634 -12.90 13.76 28.10
CA ALA A 634 -13.14 14.31 26.76
C ALA A 634 -14.33 15.30 26.76
N GLN A 635 -15.45 14.94 27.39
CA GLN A 635 -16.61 15.84 27.51
C GLN A 635 -16.30 17.11 28.30
N ALA A 636 -15.53 17.01 29.39
CA ALA A 636 -15.14 18.19 30.17
C ALA A 636 -14.19 19.11 29.39
N ALA A 637 -13.30 18.53 28.58
CA ALA A 637 -12.42 19.29 27.68
C ALA A 637 -13.21 19.99 26.57
N ALA A 638 -14.15 19.29 25.92
CA ALA A 638 -15.03 19.87 24.90
C ALA A 638 -15.88 21.02 25.47
N ALA A 639 -16.50 20.83 26.64
CA ALA A 639 -17.26 21.89 27.31
C ALA A 639 -16.38 23.10 27.71
N ALA A 640 -15.12 22.87 28.08
CA ALA A 640 -14.18 23.94 28.39
C ALA A 640 -13.74 24.70 27.11
N ALA A 641 -13.55 24.00 25.99
CA ALA A 641 -13.24 24.58 24.70
C ALA A 641 -14.41 25.45 24.20
N GLU A 642 -15.65 24.94 24.27
CA GLU A 642 -16.86 25.68 23.93
C GLU A 642 -17.00 26.95 24.79
N ALA A 643 -16.79 26.84 26.11
CA ALA A 643 -16.80 27.99 27.01
C ALA A 643 -15.68 29.01 26.71
N ALA A 644 -14.58 28.59 26.08
CA ALA A 644 -13.49 29.45 25.62
C ALA A 644 -13.77 30.06 24.23
N GLY A 645 -14.93 29.78 23.63
CA GLY A 645 -15.28 30.26 22.28
C GLY A 645 -14.54 29.54 21.16
N TYR A 646 -13.96 28.37 21.44
CA TYR A 646 -13.40 27.51 20.42
C TYR A 646 -14.53 26.95 19.57
N GLN A 647 -14.52 27.28 18.27
CA GLN A 647 -15.34 26.58 17.29
C GLN A 647 -14.47 25.49 16.66
N PRO A 648 -14.96 24.24 16.57
CA PRO A 648 -14.25 23.22 15.82
C PRO A 648 -14.07 23.71 14.37
N PRO A 649 -12.94 23.37 13.71
CA PRO A 649 -12.74 23.69 12.30
C PRO A 649 -13.91 23.14 11.47
N ARG A 650 -14.31 23.92 10.46
CA ARG A 650 -15.24 23.45 9.43
C ARG A 650 -14.49 22.44 8.57
N TRP A 651 -15.22 21.47 8.03
CA TRP A 651 -14.63 20.36 7.27
C TRP A 651 -13.93 20.77 5.96
N ASP A 652 -13.99 22.05 5.57
CA ASP A 652 -13.21 22.63 4.46
C ASP A 652 -11.68 22.72 4.75
N ASP A 653 -11.25 22.44 5.99
CA ASP A 653 -9.83 22.32 6.34
C ASP A 653 -9.37 20.87 6.09
N ASP A 654 -8.85 20.62 4.89
CA ASP A 654 -8.43 19.33 4.27
C ASP A 654 -7.29 18.57 5.01
N ALA A 655 -7.09 18.85 6.30
CA ALA A 655 -6.01 18.29 7.12
C ALA A 655 -6.54 17.45 8.30
N GLY A 656 -7.80 16.99 8.29
CA GLY A 656 -8.42 16.40 9.49
C GLY A 656 -9.44 15.28 9.28
N ALA A 657 -9.68 14.80 8.06
CA ALA A 657 -10.62 13.70 7.83
C ALA A 657 -9.95 12.34 8.15
N GLY A 658 -9.97 11.95 9.43
CA GLY A 658 -9.53 10.62 9.86
C GLY A 658 -9.08 10.53 11.32
N GLN A 659 -8.75 11.65 11.96
CA GLN A 659 -8.32 11.65 13.35
C GLN A 659 -9.42 12.16 14.27
N GLN A 660 -10.19 11.24 14.86
CA GLN A 660 -10.49 11.45 16.28
C GLN A 660 -9.13 11.63 16.94
N GLY A 661 -8.89 12.85 17.42
CA GLY A 661 -7.58 13.34 17.80
C GLY A 661 -6.82 12.35 18.68
N SER A 662 -5.50 12.42 18.54
CA SER A 662 -4.42 11.80 19.30
C SER A 662 -4.55 11.88 20.85
N GLY A 663 -5.65 11.41 21.40
CA GLY A 663 -5.81 11.03 22.79
C GLY A 663 -5.34 9.59 22.94
N ASP A 664 -4.73 9.29 24.09
CA ASP A 664 -4.25 7.94 24.40
C ASP A 664 -5.27 6.86 23.95
N PRO A 665 -4.83 5.82 23.22
CA PRO A 665 -5.72 4.77 22.75
C PRO A 665 -6.52 4.21 23.93
N LEU A 666 -7.82 3.94 23.70
CA LEU A 666 -8.64 3.27 24.70
C LEU A 666 -7.95 1.94 25.09
N PRO A 667 -7.98 1.55 26.37
CA PRO A 667 -7.38 0.30 26.78
C PRO A 667 -8.07 -0.88 26.09
N ASP A 668 -7.35 -1.98 25.83
CA ASP A 668 -7.98 -3.20 25.31
C ASP A 668 -8.98 -3.78 26.31
N ASP A 669 -10.08 -4.37 25.81
CA ASP A 669 -11.03 -5.09 26.67
C ASP A 669 -10.40 -6.42 27.14
N PRO A 670 -10.13 -6.59 28.46
CA PRO A 670 -9.48 -7.79 28.98
C PRO A 670 -10.30 -9.07 28.76
N ARG A 671 -11.60 -8.95 28.42
CA ARG A 671 -12.46 -10.08 28.10
C ARG A 671 -12.07 -10.77 26.79
N GLY A 672 -11.35 -10.08 25.89
CA GLY A 672 -10.87 -10.62 24.61
C GLY A 672 -10.14 -11.97 24.75
N ALA A 673 -9.30 -12.11 25.78
CA ALA A 673 -8.54 -13.34 26.04
C ALA A 673 -9.40 -14.60 26.29
N SER A 674 -10.69 -14.44 26.60
CA SER A 674 -11.62 -15.55 26.86
C SER A 674 -12.89 -15.51 26.01
N ALA A 675 -12.97 -14.55 25.07
CA ALA A 675 -14.15 -14.30 24.25
C ALA A 675 -14.58 -15.54 23.45
N ALA A 676 -13.64 -16.29 22.87
CA ALA A 676 -13.92 -17.53 22.14
C ALA A 676 -14.55 -18.61 23.04
N THR A 677 -14.10 -18.73 24.30
CA THR A 677 -14.65 -19.69 25.27
C THR A 677 -16.08 -19.32 25.66
N VAL A 678 -16.35 -18.04 25.91
CA VAL A 678 -17.69 -17.55 26.29
C VAL A 678 -18.65 -17.62 25.09
N LEU A 679 -18.17 -17.37 23.87
CA LEU A 679 -18.95 -17.55 22.65
C LEU A 679 -19.36 -19.02 22.46
N GLN A 680 -18.44 -19.96 22.66
CA GLN A 680 -18.79 -21.38 22.63
C GLN A 680 -19.82 -21.74 23.71
N LEU A 681 -19.75 -21.13 24.90
CA LEU A 681 -20.77 -21.32 25.93
C LEU A 681 -22.12 -20.75 25.50
N ALA A 682 -22.15 -19.58 24.86
CA ALA A 682 -23.36 -19.00 24.30
C ALA A 682 -24.02 -19.92 23.26
N ARG A 683 -23.22 -20.59 22.42
CA ARG A 683 -23.69 -21.62 21.47
C ARG A 683 -24.32 -22.81 22.21
N VAL A 684 -23.65 -23.34 23.25
CA VAL A 684 -24.17 -24.47 24.06
C VAL A 684 -25.49 -24.10 24.74
N VAL A 685 -25.58 -22.90 25.32
CA VAL A 685 -26.78 -22.39 25.99
C VAL A 685 -27.92 -22.14 24.99
N SER A 686 -27.62 -21.48 23.86
CA SER A 686 -28.61 -21.14 22.85
C SER A 686 -29.30 -22.38 22.27
N ARG A 687 -28.56 -23.48 22.05
CA ARG A 687 -29.08 -24.77 21.58
C ARG A 687 -30.15 -25.40 22.49
N GLN A 688 -30.20 -25.04 23.78
CA GLN A 688 -31.20 -25.59 24.71
C GLN A 688 -32.59 -24.95 24.56
N ALA A 689 -32.72 -23.87 23.79
CA ALA A 689 -33.99 -23.16 23.55
C ALA A 689 -34.75 -22.71 24.83
N ASP A 690 -34.06 -22.57 25.97
CA ASP A 690 -34.65 -22.26 27.28
C ASP A 690 -34.34 -20.83 27.73
N GLU A 691 -35.36 -20.06 28.11
CA GLU A 691 -35.20 -18.66 28.55
C GLU A 691 -34.50 -18.53 29.91
N ALA A 692 -34.81 -19.42 30.87
CA ALA A 692 -34.26 -19.35 32.21
C ALA A 692 -32.75 -19.64 32.22
N LEU A 693 -32.28 -20.59 31.40
CA LEU A 693 -30.86 -20.86 31.23
C LEU A 693 -30.13 -19.70 30.52
N THR A 694 -30.76 -19.11 29.50
CA THR A 694 -30.20 -17.95 28.78
C THR A 694 -30.01 -16.77 29.74
N GLU A 695 -31.02 -16.47 30.55
CA GLU A 695 -30.94 -15.41 31.57
C GLU A 695 -29.83 -15.67 32.60
N ARG A 696 -29.65 -16.92 33.05
CA ARG A 696 -28.55 -17.27 33.98
C ARG A 696 -27.17 -17.13 33.35
N PHE A 697 -27.05 -17.37 32.04
CA PHE A 697 -25.82 -17.15 31.28
C PHE A 697 -25.54 -15.64 31.13
N ARG A 698 -26.51 -14.85 30.70
CA ARG A 698 -26.43 -13.39 30.54
C ARG A 698 -25.96 -12.68 31.80
N GLN A 699 -26.58 -13.02 32.94
CA GLN A 699 -26.24 -12.45 34.24
C GLN A 699 -24.77 -12.72 34.62
N ARG A 700 -24.18 -13.81 34.13
CA ARG A 700 -22.80 -14.23 34.41
C ARG A 700 -21.78 -13.69 33.43
N PHE A 701 -22.19 -13.54 32.18
CA PHE A 701 -21.35 -13.15 31.07
C PHE A 701 -22.05 -11.98 30.38
N ALA A 702 -21.91 -10.77 30.91
CA ALA A 702 -22.45 -9.59 30.24
C ALA A 702 -21.78 -9.45 28.85
N PHE A 703 -22.54 -9.04 27.83
CA PHE A 703 -21.99 -8.95 26.48
C PHE A 703 -20.82 -7.95 26.41
N ALA A 704 -19.89 -8.20 25.49
CA ALA A 704 -18.65 -7.45 25.34
C ALA A 704 -18.50 -7.03 23.87
N PRO A 705 -19.09 -5.88 23.45
CA PRO A 705 -19.09 -5.49 22.04
C PRO A 705 -17.68 -5.37 21.47
N ASP A 706 -16.77 -4.71 22.20
CA ASP A 706 -15.41 -4.47 21.73
C ASP A 706 -14.58 -5.76 21.64
N ALA A 707 -14.82 -6.73 22.53
CA ALA A 707 -14.17 -8.04 22.47
C ALA A 707 -14.64 -8.91 21.29
N TYR A 708 -15.78 -8.57 20.66
CA TYR A 708 -16.33 -9.27 19.50
C TYR A 708 -16.37 -8.42 18.23
N ALA A 709 -15.81 -7.20 18.24
CA ALA A 709 -15.96 -6.24 17.14
C ALA A 709 -15.46 -6.80 15.79
N ALA A 710 -14.25 -7.38 15.76
CA ALA A 710 -13.68 -7.97 14.54
C ALA A 710 -14.56 -9.10 13.98
N LEU A 711 -14.95 -10.04 14.84
CA LEU A 711 -15.82 -11.16 14.46
C LEU A 711 -17.19 -10.67 13.98
N ALA A 712 -17.73 -9.62 14.59
CA ALA A 712 -19.03 -9.08 14.25
C ALA A 712 -19.02 -8.27 12.95
N SER A 713 -17.88 -7.65 12.60
CA SER A 713 -17.65 -7.02 11.31
C SER A 713 -17.62 -8.06 10.19
N GLU A 714 -16.94 -9.18 10.41
CA GLU A 714 -16.79 -10.25 9.42
C GLU A 714 -18.07 -11.08 9.25
N GLN A 715 -18.77 -11.39 10.34
CA GLN A 715 -19.86 -12.38 10.34
C GLN A 715 -21.25 -11.75 10.46
N GLY A 716 -21.36 -10.44 10.68
CA GLY A 716 -22.59 -9.71 10.96
C GLY A 716 -23.64 -9.80 9.84
N GLN A 717 -24.87 -10.20 10.17
CA GLN A 717 -26.00 -10.07 9.24
C GLN A 717 -26.84 -8.86 9.60
N CYS A 718 -26.79 -7.82 8.77
CA CYS A 718 -27.46 -6.55 9.03
C CYS A 718 -28.93 -6.72 9.44
N ILE A 719 -29.32 -6.01 10.51
CA ILE A 719 -30.69 -5.98 11.01
C ILE A 719 -31.37 -4.70 10.53
N GLY A 720 -32.27 -4.84 9.58
CA GLY A 720 -33.06 -3.74 9.05
C GLY A 720 -34.19 -3.30 9.98
N PRO A 721 -35.22 -2.60 9.45
CA PRO A 721 -36.34 -2.12 10.23
C PRO A 721 -36.93 -3.17 11.17
N VAL A 722 -37.20 -2.76 12.40
CA VAL A 722 -37.75 -3.59 13.47
C VAL A 722 -39.10 -3.04 13.91
N PHE A 723 -40.04 -3.93 14.19
CA PHE A 723 -41.40 -3.61 14.62
C PHE A 723 -41.84 -4.49 15.78
N GLN A 724 -42.02 -3.89 16.94
CA GLN A 724 -42.60 -4.50 18.12
C GLN A 724 -44.10 -4.62 17.92
N LEU A 725 -44.60 -5.86 17.98
CA LEU A 725 -46.03 -6.14 17.89
C LEU A 725 -46.71 -5.96 19.25
N ALA A 726 -48.00 -5.61 19.23
CA ALA A 726 -48.84 -5.48 20.42
C ALA A 726 -49.08 -6.84 21.11
N ASP A 727 -49.53 -6.79 22.37
CA ASP A 727 -50.04 -7.93 23.14
C ASP A 727 -49.11 -9.14 23.26
N GLY A 728 -47.79 -8.91 23.21
CA GLY A 728 -46.78 -9.98 23.36
C GLY A 728 -46.61 -10.87 22.13
N ALA A 729 -47.10 -10.46 20.95
CA ALA A 729 -46.96 -11.20 19.69
C ALA A 729 -45.52 -11.19 19.11
N GLY A 730 -44.54 -10.67 19.83
CA GLY A 730 -43.13 -10.67 19.45
C GLY A 730 -42.70 -9.46 18.63
N THR A 731 -41.59 -9.61 17.93
CA THR A 731 -40.95 -8.56 17.12
C THR A 731 -40.82 -9.05 15.69
N VAL A 732 -41.17 -8.23 14.70
CA VAL A 732 -40.91 -8.52 13.29
C VAL A 732 -39.71 -7.68 12.85
N LEU A 733 -38.74 -8.31 12.19
CA LEU A 733 -37.55 -7.62 11.72
C LEU A 733 -37.14 -8.10 10.33
N ARG A 734 -36.39 -7.26 9.63
CA ARG A 734 -35.71 -7.60 8.38
C ARG A 734 -34.28 -8.04 8.68
N ARG A 735 -33.84 -9.13 8.08
CA ARG A 735 -32.43 -9.59 8.09
C ARG A 735 -31.83 -9.46 6.70
N GLY A 736 -30.56 -9.09 6.65
CA GLY A 736 -29.84 -8.80 5.41
C GLY A 736 -29.81 -7.30 5.12
N ALA A 737 -28.73 -6.87 4.46
CA ALA A 737 -28.59 -5.50 3.97
C ALA A 737 -29.60 -5.24 2.85
N ASP A 738 -30.14 -4.02 2.75
CA ASP A 738 -31.26 -3.67 1.86
C ASP A 738 -31.05 -4.13 0.42
N TYR A 739 -29.81 -4.05 -0.07
CA TYR A 739 -29.41 -4.39 -1.43
C TYR A 739 -29.19 -5.88 -1.70
N SER A 740 -29.13 -6.73 -0.68
CA SER A 740 -28.85 -8.16 -0.83
C SER A 740 -30.10 -8.94 -1.29
N PRO A 741 -29.97 -9.91 -2.22
CA PRO A 741 -31.06 -10.82 -2.57
C PRO A 741 -31.46 -11.74 -1.39
N ASP A 742 -30.60 -11.88 -0.37
CA ASP A 742 -30.85 -12.70 0.81
C ASP A 742 -31.71 -12.00 1.88
N VAL A 743 -32.22 -10.80 1.57
CA VAL A 743 -33.13 -10.08 2.47
C VAL A 743 -34.40 -10.89 2.72
N HIS A 744 -34.69 -11.13 4.00
CA HIS A 744 -35.91 -11.82 4.41
C HIS A 744 -36.45 -11.28 5.74
N TRP A 745 -37.77 -11.35 5.87
CA TRP A 745 -38.49 -10.96 7.07
C TRP A 745 -38.65 -12.15 8.01
N VAL A 746 -38.47 -11.92 9.30
CA VAL A 746 -38.64 -12.93 10.35
C VAL A 746 -39.45 -12.36 11.50
N GLN A 747 -40.27 -13.22 12.10
CA GLN A 747 -40.94 -12.95 13.37
C GLN A 747 -40.21 -13.66 14.50
N LEU A 748 -39.86 -12.89 15.52
CA LEU A 748 -39.17 -13.34 16.72
C LEU A 748 -40.15 -13.36 17.90
N GLN A 749 -40.40 -14.55 18.45
CA GLN A 749 -41.24 -14.76 19.63
C GLN A 749 -40.50 -15.64 20.65
N GLY A 750 -39.95 -15.03 21.71
CA GLY A 750 -39.11 -15.74 22.67
C GLY A 750 -37.89 -16.38 21.97
N PRO A 751 -37.69 -17.71 22.05
CA PRO A 751 -36.63 -18.41 21.31
C PRO A 751 -36.99 -18.73 19.85
N ALA A 752 -38.26 -18.59 19.45
CA ALA A 752 -38.72 -19.00 18.13
C ALA A 752 -38.47 -17.89 17.10
N LEU A 753 -37.76 -18.25 16.02
CA LEU A 753 -37.60 -17.42 14.83
C LEU A 753 -38.40 -18.04 13.70
N THR A 754 -39.44 -17.34 13.24
CA THR A 754 -40.36 -17.82 12.19
C THR A 754 -40.16 -16.99 10.93
N PRO A 755 -39.68 -17.59 9.82
CA PRO A 755 -39.58 -16.90 8.54
C PRO A 755 -40.95 -16.46 8.01
N LEU A 756 -40.99 -15.26 7.41
CA LEU A 756 -42.18 -14.68 6.77
C LEU A 756 -41.92 -14.54 5.26
N PRO A 757 -41.84 -15.64 4.48
CA PRO A 757 -41.39 -15.59 3.08
C PRO A 757 -42.34 -14.84 2.14
N ALA A 758 -43.62 -14.73 2.53
CA ALA A 758 -44.63 -13.96 1.79
C ALA A 758 -44.46 -12.45 1.97
N LEU A 759 -43.75 -11.99 3.00
CA LEU A 759 -43.55 -10.58 3.28
C LEU A 759 -42.27 -10.09 2.57
N LYS A 760 -42.42 -9.11 1.70
CA LYS A 760 -41.34 -8.46 0.94
C LYS A 760 -41.05 -7.04 1.39
N GLY A 761 -41.98 -6.42 2.12
CA GLY A 761 -41.80 -5.12 2.76
C GLY A 761 -42.83 -4.91 3.86
N LEU A 762 -42.46 -4.16 4.90
CA LEU A 762 -43.31 -3.87 6.05
C LEU A 762 -43.10 -2.42 6.51
N GLY A 763 -44.20 -1.75 6.85
CA GLY A 763 -44.20 -0.40 7.38
C GLY A 763 -45.28 -0.20 8.44
N ARG A 764 -45.10 0.78 9.33
CA ARG A 764 -46.07 1.13 10.38
C ARG A 764 -46.34 2.64 10.40
N SER A 765 -47.61 3.02 10.58
CA SER A 765 -48.02 4.41 10.68
C SER A 765 -47.50 5.06 11.96
N HIS A 766 -47.47 6.39 11.98
CA HIS A 766 -46.95 7.14 13.12
C HIS A 766 -47.73 6.88 14.41
N ASP A 767 -49.06 6.73 14.31
CA ASP A 767 -49.90 6.40 15.47
C ASP A 767 -49.84 4.92 15.91
N GLY A 768 -49.07 4.09 15.17
CA GLY A 768 -48.87 2.67 15.43
C GLY A 768 -50.05 1.77 15.07
N ARG A 769 -51.12 2.30 14.47
CA ARG A 769 -52.38 1.58 14.26
C ARG A 769 -52.52 0.94 12.88
N CYS A 770 -51.85 1.47 11.86
CA CYS A 770 -51.89 0.96 10.50
C CYS A 770 -50.56 0.30 10.13
N TYR A 771 -50.63 -0.85 9.46
CA TYR A 771 -49.48 -1.55 8.92
C TYR A 771 -49.62 -1.67 7.40
N ALA A 772 -48.54 -1.41 6.66
CA ALA A 772 -48.45 -1.67 5.23
C ALA A 772 -47.59 -2.92 5.02
N GLN A 773 -48.07 -3.86 4.22
CA GLN A 773 -47.40 -5.12 3.91
C GLN A 773 -47.30 -5.28 2.40
N SER A 774 -46.12 -5.63 1.89
CA SER A 774 -45.92 -5.97 0.48
C SER A 774 -45.72 -7.47 0.33
N ASP A 775 -46.40 -8.09 -0.64
CA ASP A 775 -46.15 -9.48 -1.04
C ASP A 775 -45.23 -9.61 -2.27
N GLY A 776 -44.71 -8.48 -2.77
CA GLY A 776 -43.93 -8.39 -4.01
C GLY A 776 -44.78 -8.20 -5.26
N THR A 777 -46.11 -8.19 -5.15
CA THR A 777 -47.04 -7.88 -6.25
C THR A 777 -47.95 -6.69 -5.94
N HIS A 778 -48.41 -6.58 -4.70
CA HIS A 778 -49.23 -5.49 -4.21
C HIS A 778 -48.83 -5.12 -2.79
N ILE A 779 -49.19 -3.90 -2.40
CA ILE A 779 -49.12 -3.46 -1.01
C ILE A 779 -50.54 -3.43 -0.44
N THR A 780 -50.74 -4.07 0.70
CA THR A 780 -52.00 -4.00 1.44
C THR A 780 -51.79 -3.28 2.75
N THR A 781 -52.74 -2.42 3.11
CA THR A 781 -52.75 -1.73 4.40
C THR A 781 -53.76 -2.38 5.33
N HIS A 782 -53.44 -2.48 6.62
CA HIS A 782 -54.21 -3.24 7.60
C HIS A 782 -54.36 -2.45 8.91
N GLN A 783 -55.49 -2.67 9.60
CA GLN A 783 -55.69 -2.17 10.97
C GLN A 783 -55.03 -3.12 11.98
N GLY A 784 -53.80 -2.84 12.38
CA GLY A 784 -52.92 -3.76 13.10
C GLY A 784 -52.19 -4.75 12.19
N PHE A 785 -51.17 -5.43 12.72
CA PHE A 785 -50.42 -6.45 11.98
C PHE A 785 -51.32 -7.64 11.66
N ASP A 786 -51.42 -8.01 10.38
CA ASP A 786 -52.36 -9.02 9.86
C ASP A 786 -53.84 -8.79 10.22
N GLY A 787 -54.22 -7.54 10.49
CA GLY A 787 -55.60 -7.17 10.81
C GLY A 787 -56.50 -7.05 9.57
N PRO A 788 -57.73 -6.51 9.73
CA PRO A 788 -58.61 -6.24 8.59
C PRO A 788 -57.95 -5.31 7.57
N GLN A 789 -58.01 -5.68 6.30
CA GLN A 789 -57.49 -4.87 5.19
C GLN A 789 -58.29 -3.57 5.04
N ILE A 790 -57.57 -2.46 4.86
CA ILE A 790 -58.08 -1.10 4.67
C ILE A 790 -58.06 -0.72 3.19
N ALA A 791 -56.93 -0.92 2.51
CA ALA A 791 -56.74 -0.63 1.09
C ALA A 791 -55.77 -1.60 0.43
N GLN A 792 -55.74 -1.59 -0.91
CA GLN A 792 -54.72 -2.24 -1.74
C GLN A 792 -54.11 -1.16 -2.65
N LEU A 793 -52.79 -1.09 -2.65
CA LEU A 793 -51.98 -0.09 -3.33
C LEU A 793 -51.09 -0.79 -4.39
N PRO A 794 -50.92 -0.19 -5.57
CA PRO A 794 -50.03 -0.72 -6.61
C PRO A 794 -48.55 -0.57 -6.21
N LEU A 795 -47.71 -1.49 -6.69
CA LEU A 795 -46.25 -1.34 -6.61
C LEU A 795 -45.73 -0.42 -7.72
N PRO A 796 -44.69 0.38 -7.44
CA PRO A 796 -43.94 1.06 -8.48
C PRO A 796 -43.25 0.07 -9.42
N GLN A 797 -42.96 0.54 -10.61
CA GLN A 797 -42.22 -0.15 -11.66
C GLN A 797 -40.80 0.40 -11.81
N GLY A 798 -40.53 1.59 -11.27
CA GLY A 798 -39.20 2.21 -11.26
C GLY A 798 -38.99 3.25 -12.34
N ASN A 799 -39.93 3.39 -13.27
CA ASN A 799 -39.87 4.33 -14.39
C ASN A 799 -41.04 5.33 -14.44
N GLU A 800 -41.87 5.38 -13.40
CA GLU A 800 -42.99 6.32 -13.32
C GLU A 800 -42.51 7.76 -13.45
N GLY A 801 -43.05 8.51 -14.43
CA GLY A 801 -42.76 9.93 -14.60
C GLY A 801 -41.36 10.24 -15.16
N LEU A 802 -40.52 9.24 -15.46
CA LEU A 802 -39.20 9.47 -16.06
C LEU A 802 -39.34 9.98 -17.52
N PRO A 803 -38.51 10.94 -17.96
CA PRO A 803 -38.43 11.33 -19.37
C PRO A 803 -37.98 10.16 -20.25
N THR A 804 -38.64 9.97 -21.39
CA THR A 804 -38.27 8.92 -22.37
C THR A 804 -36.84 9.09 -22.90
N ALA A 805 -36.30 10.31 -22.87
CA ALA A 805 -34.94 10.62 -23.32
C ALA A 805 -33.85 9.92 -22.47
N LEU A 806 -34.12 9.60 -21.20
CA LEU A 806 -33.15 8.92 -20.33
C LEU A 806 -32.97 7.42 -20.68
N GLY A 807 -33.86 6.84 -21.50
CA GLY A 807 -33.74 5.43 -21.90
C GLY A 807 -33.94 4.40 -20.78
N LEU A 808 -34.39 4.82 -19.60
CA LEU A 808 -34.54 3.96 -18.41
C LEU A 808 -35.84 3.15 -18.44
N SER A 809 -35.74 1.87 -18.05
CA SER A 809 -36.82 0.91 -18.06
C SER A 809 -37.41 0.67 -16.67
N ALA A 810 -38.59 0.06 -16.64
CA ALA A 810 -39.09 -0.61 -15.45
C ALA A 810 -38.24 -1.85 -15.13
N GLY A 811 -38.26 -2.31 -13.87
CA GLY A 811 -37.66 -3.59 -13.50
C GLY A 811 -37.69 -3.89 -12.01
N ALA A 812 -36.88 -4.88 -11.59
CA ALA A 812 -36.90 -5.42 -10.23
C ALA A 812 -36.54 -4.38 -9.15
N LEU A 813 -35.64 -3.42 -9.45
CA LEU A 813 -35.28 -2.37 -8.49
C LEU A 813 -36.48 -1.49 -8.16
N GLY A 814 -37.32 -1.20 -9.16
CA GLY A 814 -38.54 -0.41 -8.99
C GLY A 814 -39.64 -1.10 -8.18
N GLN A 815 -39.59 -2.42 -8.04
CA GLN A 815 -40.57 -3.21 -7.30
C GLN A 815 -40.13 -3.54 -5.87
N ARG A 816 -38.89 -3.21 -5.51
CA ARG A 816 -38.38 -3.36 -4.13
C ARG A 816 -39.14 -2.47 -3.15
N CYS A 817 -39.17 -2.90 -1.89
CA CYS A 817 -39.86 -2.24 -0.80
C CYS A 817 -38.88 -2.05 0.36
N ASP A 818 -37.86 -1.22 0.17
CA ASP A 818 -36.77 -1.07 1.13
C ASP A 818 -37.24 -0.36 2.40
N GLU A 819 -38.13 0.64 2.27
CA GLU A 819 -38.82 1.28 3.39
C GLU A 819 -40.28 1.64 3.01
N LEU A 820 -41.20 1.45 3.96
CA LEU A 820 -42.63 1.71 3.81
C LEU A 820 -43.17 2.52 5.00
N ILE A 821 -43.91 3.59 4.73
CA ILE A 821 -44.58 4.40 5.76
C ILE A 821 -46.05 4.61 5.37
N PRO A 822 -47.01 3.84 5.92
CA PRO A 822 -48.42 4.11 5.71
C PRO A 822 -48.88 5.37 6.43
N PHE A 823 -49.80 6.09 5.80
CA PHE A 823 -50.59 7.11 6.46
C PHE A 823 -51.54 6.45 7.47
N ASN A 824 -51.91 7.16 8.54
CA ASN A 824 -52.77 6.71 9.62
C ASN A 824 -54.16 6.27 9.13
N ASP A 825 -54.64 6.81 8.00
CA ASP A 825 -55.90 6.41 7.36
C ASP A 825 -55.80 5.08 6.59
N GLY A 826 -54.59 4.58 6.34
CA GLY A 826 -54.29 3.40 5.54
C GLY A 826 -54.67 3.52 4.06
N GLN A 827 -55.14 4.68 3.58
CA GLN A 827 -55.51 4.89 2.18
C GLN A 827 -54.32 5.34 1.33
N ARG A 828 -53.20 5.70 1.96
CA ARG A 828 -51.97 6.14 1.30
C ARG A 828 -50.75 5.55 1.97
N ALA A 829 -49.65 5.41 1.23
CA ALA A 829 -48.36 5.03 1.78
C ALA A 829 -47.22 5.72 1.03
N LEU A 830 -46.12 5.98 1.73
CA LEU A 830 -44.83 6.28 1.10
C LEU A 830 -44.04 4.99 0.94
N LEU A 831 -43.37 4.86 -0.20
CA LEU A 831 -42.44 3.78 -0.49
C LEU A 831 -41.12 4.36 -0.98
N ARG A 832 -40.02 3.87 -0.42
CA ARG A 832 -38.67 4.09 -0.91
C ARG A 832 -38.09 2.78 -1.45
N ASN A 833 -37.45 2.86 -2.61
CA ASN A 833 -36.62 1.82 -3.21
C ASN A 833 -35.44 2.48 -3.97
N PRO A 834 -34.50 1.74 -4.57
CA PRO A 834 -33.32 2.34 -5.20
C PRO A 834 -33.66 3.29 -6.34
N THR A 835 -34.82 3.14 -6.97
CA THR A 835 -35.21 4.00 -8.08
C THR A 835 -35.79 5.34 -7.63
N GLY A 836 -36.17 5.53 -6.36
CA GLY A 836 -36.74 6.79 -5.85
C GLY A 836 -37.75 6.65 -4.71
N VAL A 837 -38.46 7.74 -4.43
CA VAL A 837 -39.53 7.82 -3.42
C VAL A 837 -40.90 8.03 -4.08
N TYR A 838 -41.90 7.27 -3.63
CA TYR A 838 -43.21 7.19 -4.25
C TYR A 838 -44.33 7.42 -3.24
N LEU A 839 -45.35 8.19 -3.65
CA LEU A 839 -46.64 8.29 -2.97
C LEU A 839 -47.64 7.34 -3.63
N LEU A 840 -48.14 6.40 -2.84
CA LEU A 840 -49.03 5.33 -3.29
C LEU A 840 -50.47 5.61 -2.87
N THR A 841 -51.41 5.42 -3.80
CA THR A 841 -52.86 5.50 -3.54
C THR A 841 -53.59 4.36 -4.28
N PRO A 842 -54.84 4.02 -3.91
CA PRO A 842 -55.64 3.06 -4.69
C PRO A 842 -55.85 3.49 -6.16
N GLY A 843 -55.68 4.78 -6.46
CA GLY A 843 -55.81 5.34 -7.80
C GLY A 843 -54.55 5.25 -8.66
N GLY A 844 -53.39 4.94 -8.08
CA GLY A 844 -52.12 4.87 -8.81
C GLY A 844 -50.87 5.17 -7.98
N VAL A 845 -49.72 5.10 -8.65
CA VAL A 845 -48.38 5.41 -8.14
C VAL A 845 -47.96 6.79 -8.63
N GLN A 846 -47.43 7.63 -7.75
CA GLN A 846 -46.81 8.91 -8.10
C GLN A 846 -45.36 8.92 -7.59
N ARG A 847 -44.38 9.11 -8.47
CA ARG A 847 -43.00 9.45 -8.07
C ARG A 847 -42.99 10.86 -7.49
N ILE A 848 -42.47 10.99 -6.27
CA ILE A 848 -42.29 12.27 -5.58
C ILE A 848 -40.81 12.61 -5.36
N HIS A 849 -39.89 11.71 -5.70
CA HIS A 849 -38.47 12.00 -5.80
C HIS A 849 -37.75 10.97 -6.68
N PRO A 850 -36.87 11.38 -7.61
CA PRO A 850 -36.70 12.75 -8.12
C PRO A 850 -37.94 13.25 -8.86
N GLN A 851 -38.16 14.57 -8.91
CA GLN A 851 -39.26 15.21 -9.68
C GLN A 851 -38.77 16.02 -10.88
N GLU A 852 -37.51 16.45 -10.84
CA GLU A 852 -36.86 17.26 -11.87
C GLU A 852 -35.76 16.42 -12.53
N PHE A 853 -35.64 16.53 -13.84
CA PHE A 853 -34.75 15.71 -14.67
C PHE A 853 -34.01 16.62 -15.64
N GLU A 854 -32.80 16.99 -15.28
CA GLU A 854 -31.91 17.77 -16.13
C GLU A 854 -31.18 16.86 -17.13
N GLU A 855 -30.77 17.41 -18.28
CA GLU A 855 -30.11 16.64 -19.35
C GLU A 855 -28.78 16.01 -18.88
N ASP A 856 -28.02 16.76 -18.07
CA ASP A 856 -26.74 16.34 -17.48
C ASP A 856 -26.81 16.17 -15.94
N GLY A 857 -28.02 15.96 -15.40
CA GLY A 857 -28.23 15.84 -13.95
C GLY A 857 -27.98 14.42 -13.40
N PRO A 858 -28.10 14.22 -12.06
CA PRO A 858 -27.77 12.96 -11.41
C PRO A 858 -28.44 11.70 -12.02
N CYS A 859 -29.64 11.84 -12.59
CA CYS A 859 -30.35 10.71 -13.21
C CYS A 859 -29.75 10.25 -14.56
N SER A 860 -28.92 11.07 -15.22
CA SER A 860 -28.23 10.69 -16.46
C SER A 860 -26.82 10.15 -16.22
N TRP A 861 -26.28 10.29 -15.01
CA TRP A 861 -24.94 9.79 -14.67
C TRP A 861 -24.86 8.25 -14.69
N PRO A 862 -23.79 7.66 -15.26
CA PRO A 862 -23.63 6.21 -15.34
C PRO A 862 -23.69 5.50 -13.97
N LYS A 863 -23.12 6.09 -12.91
CA LYS A 863 -23.16 5.54 -11.55
C LYS A 863 -24.59 5.29 -11.05
N ASN A 864 -25.55 6.08 -11.52
CA ASN A 864 -26.95 5.99 -11.12
C ASN A 864 -27.79 5.12 -12.09
N GLN A 865 -27.15 4.37 -12.99
CA GLN A 865 -27.81 3.51 -13.98
C GLN A 865 -27.31 2.07 -13.88
N LEU A 866 -28.13 1.18 -13.33
CA LEU A 866 -27.83 -0.25 -13.23
C LEU A 866 -28.38 -1.04 -14.41
N GLN A 867 -27.58 -1.94 -14.97
CA GLN A 867 -27.99 -2.83 -16.06
C GLN A 867 -28.25 -4.24 -15.53
N GLU A 868 -29.37 -4.86 -15.93
CA GLU A 868 -29.72 -6.21 -15.45
C GLU A 868 -28.64 -7.24 -15.83
N GLY A 869 -28.09 -7.94 -14.83
CA GLY A 869 -27.10 -9.02 -15.00
C GLY A 869 -25.66 -8.69 -14.59
N VAL A 870 -25.37 -7.44 -14.20
CA VAL A 870 -24.09 -7.05 -13.59
C VAL A 870 -24.26 -7.11 -12.08
N GLU A 871 -23.63 -8.09 -11.43
CA GLU A 871 -23.51 -8.11 -9.96
C GLU A 871 -22.47 -7.03 -9.60
N ASN A 872 -22.89 -5.96 -8.91
CA ASN A 872 -21.93 -5.06 -8.28
C ASN A 872 -21.11 -5.89 -7.28
N GLY A 873 -19.82 -6.06 -7.57
CA GLY A 873 -18.84 -6.51 -6.61
C GLY A 873 -18.80 -5.51 -5.46
N ALA A 874 -19.50 -5.83 -4.37
CA ALA A 874 -19.48 -5.06 -3.12
C ALA A 874 -18.19 -5.31 -2.30
N ASP A 875 -17.12 -5.76 -2.97
CA ASP A 875 -15.75 -5.88 -2.44
C ASP A 875 -14.84 -4.78 -3.02
N ALA A 876 -15.40 -3.73 -3.63
CA ALA A 876 -14.67 -2.48 -3.79
C ALA A 876 -14.47 -1.89 -2.39
N HIS A 877 -13.26 -2.09 -1.86
CA HIS A 877 -12.76 -1.41 -0.68
C HIS A 877 -13.06 0.09 -0.79
N ASP A 878 -13.85 0.63 0.15
CA ASP A 878 -14.11 2.06 0.38
C ASP A 878 -12.85 2.81 0.91
N ASP A 879 -11.65 2.43 0.43
CA ASP A 879 -10.38 3.06 0.74
C ASP A 879 -9.64 3.40 -0.56
N ASP A 880 -10.22 4.22 -1.44
CA ASP A 880 -9.46 4.93 -2.47
C ASP A 880 -10.19 6.18 -2.97
N ASP A 881 -9.83 7.34 -2.41
CA ASP A 881 -10.28 8.65 -2.88
C ASP A 881 -9.04 9.40 -3.42
N GLY A 882 -8.80 9.34 -4.73
CA GLY A 882 -7.74 10.12 -5.37
C GLY A 882 -7.46 9.82 -6.84
N GLU A 883 -8.37 10.29 -7.71
CA GLU A 883 -8.22 10.73 -9.13
C GLU A 883 -7.11 10.16 -10.05
N ASP A 884 -7.59 9.73 -11.23
CA ASP A 884 -6.93 9.63 -12.55
C ASP A 884 -6.23 8.31 -12.97
N ASP A 885 -7.04 7.26 -13.13
CA ASP A 885 -6.76 6.22 -14.15
C ASP A 885 -7.35 6.68 -15.51
N GLU A 886 -6.61 7.51 -16.25
CA GLU A 886 -6.68 7.48 -17.70
C GLU A 886 -5.80 6.33 -18.19
N ASP A 887 -6.41 5.39 -18.93
CA ASP A 887 -5.83 4.30 -19.72
C ASP A 887 -5.91 2.88 -19.12
N ASP A 888 -7.08 2.25 -19.28
CA ASP A 888 -7.13 0.81 -19.60
C ASP A 888 -8.27 0.50 -20.59
N ASP A 889 -8.13 1.02 -21.82
CA ASP A 889 -8.86 0.51 -22.98
C ASP A 889 -8.17 -0.78 -23.48
N GLN A 890 -8.50 -1.92 -22.87
CA GLN A 890 -8.24 -3.24 -23.47
C GLN A 890 -9.50 -4.13 -23.47
N ASP A 891 -10.24 -4.02 -24.58
CA ASP A 891 -10.92 -5.08 -25.32
C ASP A 891 -11.60 -6.21 -24.52
N GLY A 892 -12.86 -5.95 -24.18
CA GLY A 892 -13.85 -6.96 -23.80
C GLY A 892 -15.28 -6.49 -24.10
N GLU A 893 -15.56 -6.06 -25.34
CA GLU A 893 -16.93 -5.75 -25.81
C GLU A 893 -17.83 -7.00 -25.83
N ASP A 894 -18.29 -7.45 -24.67
CA ASP A 894 -19.63 -8.02 -24.56
C ASP A 894 -20.58 -6.84 -24.27
N GLU A 895 -21.00 -6.13 -25.32
CA GLU A 895 -22.07 -5.12 -25.24
C GLU A 895 -23.34 -5.78 -24.70
N ASN A 896 -23.51 -5.80 -23.38
CA ASN A 896 -24.76 -6.19 -22.75
C ASN A 896 -25.79 -5.09 -23.08
N THR A 897 -26.61 -5.31 -24.11
CA THR A 897 -27.69 -4.37 -24.52
C THR A 897 -28.92 -4.44 -23.60
N GLY A 898 -28.74 -4.87 -22.34
CA GLY A 898 -29.82 -5.03 -21.37
C GLY A 898 -30.51 -3.70 -21.03
N PRO A 899 -31.80 -3.74 -20.60
CA PRO A 899 -32.51 -2.53 -20.22
C PRO A 899 -31.92 -1.93 -18.92
N ARG A 900 -31.70 -0.61 -18.89
CA ARG A 900 -31.10 0.11 -17.75
C ARG A 900 -32.16 0.62 -16.78
N GLN A 901 -31.93 0.49 -15.48
CA GLN A 901 -32.80 0.98 -14.41
C GLN A 901 -32.12 2.10 -13.62
N LEU A 902 -32.90 3.06 -13.11
CA LEU A 902 -32.40 4.09 -12.20
C LEU A 902 -31.99 3.45 -10.85
N ALA A 903 -30.87 3.84 -10.28
CA ALA A 903 -30.43 3.42 -8.96
C ALA A 903 -29.75 4.60 -8.26
N LEU A 904 -30.37 5.12 -7.21
CA LEU A 904 -29.91 6.28 -6.46
C LEU A 904 -29.42 5.83 -5.09
N ASP A 905 -28.32 6.43 -4.64
CA ASP A 905 -27.70 6.13 -3.37
C ASP A 905 -28.19 7.02 -2.22
N MET A 906 -28.12 6.48 -1.02
CA MET A 906 -28.50 7.15 0.24
C MET A 906 -29.92 7.77 0.26
N LEU A 907 -30.85 7.19 -0.51
CA LEU A 907 -32.25 7.60 -0.47
C LEU A 907 -32.84 7.49 0.95
N HIS A 908 -33.50 8.55 1.39
CA HIS A 908 -34.13 8.61 2.71
C HIS A 908 -35.46 9.37 2.65
N MET A 909 -36.36 9.04 3.58
CA MET A 909 -37.66 9.72 3.70
C MET A 909 -38.20 9.74 5.13
N ALA A 910 -39.05 10.72 5.44
CA ALA A 910 -39.82 10.79 6.68
C ALA A 910 -41.19 11.43 6.44
N LEU A 911 -42.20 11.00 7.21
CA LEU A 911 -43.54 11.59 7.23
C LEU A 911 -43.75 12.30 8.58
N SER A 912 -44.28 13.52 8.55
CA SER A 912 -44.58 14.26 9.77
C SER A 912 -45.70 13.59 10.59
N PRO A 913 -45.70 13.69 11.94
CA PRO A 913 -46.73 13.09 12.79
C PRO A 913 -48.17 13.49 12.45
N ASP A 914 -48.36 14.72 11.96
CA ASP A 914 -49.65 15.27 11.53
C ASP A 914 -49.99 14.98 10.06
N GLU A 915 -49.13 14.24 9.36
CA GLU A 915 -49.28 13.77 7.98
C GLU A 915 -49.40 14.88 6.93
N ARG A 916 -48.90 16.08 7.25
CA ARG A 916 -48.96 17.26 6.38
C ARG A 916 -47.70 17.49 5.56
N HIS A 917 -46.57 16.95 6.01
CA HIS A 917 -45.26 17.19 5.41
C HIS A 917 -44.50 15.88 5.21
N ILE A 918 -43.72 15.83 4.13
CA ILE A 918 -42.83 14.73 3.80
C ILE A 918 -41.43 15.33 3.65
N ALA A 919 -40.43 14.75 4.30
CA ALA A 919 -39.03 15.09 4.08
C ALA A 919 -38.34 13.95 3.36
N LEU A 920 -37.46 14.23 2.40
CA LEU A 920 -36.74 13.22 1.64
C LEU A 920 -35.47 13.79 0.97
N GLY A 921 -34.66 12.93 0.40
CA GLY A 921 -33.48 13.28 -0.39
C GLY A 921 -32.68 12.05 -0.80
N ASP A 922 -31.59 12.27 -1.53
CA ASP A 922 -30.56 11.30 -1.89
C ASP A 922 -29.17 11.96 -1.84
N GLN A 923 -28.11 11.18 -2.03
CA GLN A 923 -26.72 11.65 -1.96
C GLN A 923 -26.41 12.78 -2.96
N ASP A 924 -27.04 12.76 -4.14
CA ASP A 924 -26.82 13.71 -5.23
C ASP A 924 -27.87 14.85 -5.23
N SER A 925 -28.71 14.93 -4.19
CA SER A 925 -29.73 15.98 -4.03
C SER A 925 -29.46 16.86 -2.81
N MET A 926 -30.38 17.81 -2.56
CA MET A 926 -30.51 18.46 -1.25
C MET A 926 -31.57 17.74 -0.41
N HIS A 927 -31.66 18.04 0.89
CA HIS A 927 -32.84 17.66 1.68
C HIS A 927 -34.05 18.45 1.16
N ILE A 928 -35.17 17.78 0.91
CA ILE A 928 -36.37 18.38 0.32
C ILE A 928 -37.55 18.20 1.26
N LEU A 929 -38.24 19.29 1.57
CA LEU A 929 -39.51 19.29 2.29
C LEU A 929 -40.68 19.46 1.31
N LEU A 930 -41.61 18.52 1.33
CA LEU A 930 -42.82 18.49 0.51
C LEU A 930 -44.08 18.63 1.39
N ASP A 931 -45.19 19.02 0.78
CA ASP A 931 -46.51 18.82 1.37
C ASP A 931 -47.00 17.37 1.23
N ALA A 932 -48.13 17.04 1.86
CA ALA A 932 -48.73 15.71 1.84
C ALA A 932 -49.24 15.24 0.46
N GLN A 933 -49.16 16.09 -0.58
CA GLN A 933 -49.48 15.75 -1.97
C GLN A 933 -48.20 15.58 -2.82
N GLY A 934 -47.03 15.73 -2.21
CA GLY A 934 -45.74 15.61 -2.87
C GLY A 934 -45.27 16.89 -3.55
N ARG A 935 -45.87 18.05 -3.27
CA ARG A 935 -45.40 19.32 -3.85
C ARG A 935 -44.24 19.88 -3.03
N VAL A 936 -43.16 20.27 -3.71
CA VAL A 936 -42.01 20.93 -3.07
C VAL A 936 -42.43 22.21 -2.36
N LEU A 937 -42.10 22.28 -1.07
CA LEU A 937 -42.27 23.47 -0.22
C LEU A 937 -40.95 24.24 -0.11
N ARG A 938 -39.83 23.53 0.15
CA ARG A 938 -38.47 24.10 0.18
C ARG A 938 -37.40 23.01 0.12
N THR A 939 -36.17 23.42 -0.16
CA THR A 939 -34.95 22.62 -0.01
C THR A 939 -34.10 23.14 1.15
N LEU A 940 -33.27 22.26 1.71
CA LEU A 940 -32.40 22.51 2.85
C LEU A 940 -31.01 21.98 2.50
N MET A 941 -30.02 22.88 2.52
CA MET A 941 -28.61 22.58 2.25
C MET A 941 -27.94 22.03 3.52
N THR A 942 -27.03 21.09 3.35
CA THR A 942 -26.14 20.56 4.39
C THR A 942 -24.69 20.60 3.91
N GLU A 943 -23.72 20.43 4.81
CA GLU A 943 -22.29 20.56 4.50
C GLU A 943 -21.74 19.44 3.60
N SER A 944 -22.44 18.30 3.49
CA SER A 944 -22.05 17.15 2.66
C SER A 944 -23.27 16.36 2.15
N TYR A 945 -23.06 15.14 1.65
CA TYR A 945 -24.05 14.20 1.09
C TYR A 945 -25.26 13.95 2.00
N PRO A 946 -26.49 14.35 1.62
CA PRO A 946 -27.69 14.03 2.37
C PRO A 946 -27.92 12.54 2.55
N HIS A 947 -28.27 12.13 3.76
CA HIS A 947 -28.36 10.70 4.10
C HIS A 947 -29.54 10.29 4.97
N HIS A 948 -29.96 11.12 5.92
CA HIS A 948 -31.04 10.75 6.84
C HIS A 948 -31.87 11.95 7.26
N THR A 949 -33.17 11.76 7.45
CA THR A 949 -34.08 12.85 7.87
C THR A 949 -35.12 12.38 8.87
N ARG A 950 -35.53 13.25 9.79
CA ARG A 950 -36.53 12.93 10.82
C ARG A 950 -37.24 14.18 11.34
N PHE A 951 -38.54 14.08 11.57
CA PHE A 951 -39.30 15.11 12.28
C PHE A 951 -39.22 14.94 13.81
N SER A 952 -39.25 16.05 14.55
CA SER A 952 -39.47 16.01 16.00
C SER A 952 -40.79 15.31 16.35
N HIS A 953 -40.93 14.85 17.59
CA HIS A 953 -42.11 14.09 18.03
C HIS A 953 -43.43 14.87 17.84
N ASP A 954 -43.40 16.20 17.95
CA ASP A 954 -44.55 17.08 17.71
C ASP A 954 -44.67 17.57 16.26
N GLY A 955 -43.70 17.25 15.40
CA GLY A 955 -43.62 17.69 14.01
C GLY A 955 -43.21 19.16 13.80
N ALA A 956 -42.76 19.85 14.85
CA ALA A 956 -42.38 21.27 14.75
C ALA A 956 -41.00 21.51 14.11
N LEU A 957 -40.07 20.55 14.28
CA LEU A 957 -38.72 20.59 13.73
C LEU A 957 -38.52 19.48 12.71
N LEU A 958 -37.70 19.77 11.71
CA LEU A 958 -37.12 18.84 10.76
C LEU A 958 -35.62 18.75 11.05
N TRP A 959 -35.12 17.54 11.26
CA TRP A 959 -33.70 17.24 11.32
C TRP A 959 -33.24 16.63 10.01
N ALA A 960 -32.15 17.15 9.47
CA ALA A 960 -31.55 16.73 8.22
C ALA A 960 -30.07 16.42 8.46
N ASN A 961 -29.68 15.17 8.24
CA ASN A 961 -28.33 14.67 8.43
C ASN A 961 -27.64 14.46 7.08
N SER A 962 -26.35 14.74 7.04
CA SER A 962 -25.45 14.47 5.93
C SER A 962 -24.24 13.66 6.40
N CYS A 963 -23.67 12.88 5.48
CA CYS A 963 -22.54 11.99 5.72
C CYS A 963 -21.23 12.56 5.18
N HIS A 964 -20.13 12.34 5.91
CA HIS A 964 -18.77 12.61 5.44
C HIS A 964 -17.84 11.56 6.07
N PHE A 965 -17.43 10.55 5.30
CA PHE A 965 -16.79 9.32 5.80
C PHE A 965 -17.56 8.73 6.99
N TYR A 966 -16.90 8.37 8.11
CA TYR A 966 -17.55 7.83 9.31
C TYR A 966 -18.23 8.87 10.21
N ASN A 967 -18.16 10.16 9.85
CA ASN A 967 -18.79 11.27 10.60
C ASN A 967 -20.05 11.78 9.88
N GLY A 968 -20.81 12.64 10.55
CA GLY A 968 -21.99 13.27 9.94
C GLY A 968 -22.37 14.60 10.56
N TYR A 969 -23.17 15.37 9.83
CA TYR A 969 -23.61 16.71 10.20
C TYR A 969 -25.12 16.78 10.15
N THR A 970 -25.72 17.13 11.28
CA THR A 970 -27.17 17.28 11.43
C THR A 970 -27.52 18.74 11.64
N VAL A 971 -28.44 19.26 10.84
CA VAL A 971 -29.08 20.55 11.07
C VAL A 971 -30.53 20.38 11.51
N ALA A 972 -31.03 21.33 12.31
CA ALA A 972 -32.42 21.45 12.71
C ALA A 972 -33.05 22.68 12.06
N SER A 973 -34.19 22.48 11.40
CA SER A 973 -34.98 23.52 10.74
C SER A 973 -36.42 23.52 11.26
N ARG A 974 -37.06 24.69 11.40
CA ARG A 974 -38.48 24.77 11.78
C ARG A 974 -39.36 24.46 10.57
N VAL A 975 -40.28 23.50 10.70
CA VAL A 975 -41.14 23.07 9.57
C VAL A 975 -41.96 24.23 9.00
N GLY A 976 -42.49 25.10 9.87
CA GLY A 976 -43.28 26.27 9.47
C GLY A 976 -42.47 27.45 8.92
N ASP A 977 -41.14 27.41 8.92
CA ASP A 977 -40.29 28.47 8.39
C ASP A 977 -39.99 28.22 6.91
N ALA A 978 -40.78 28.83 6.02
CA ALA A 978 -40.68 28.61 4.59
C ALA A 978 -39.43 29.22 3.94
N GLN A 979 -38.66 30.05 4.64
CA GLN A 979 -37.47 30.72 4.10
C GLN A 979 -36.16 30.11 4.62
N ASP A 980 -36.22 29.18 5.57
CA ASP A 980 -35.05 28.54 6.14
C ASP A 980 -34.49 27.46 5.19
N SER A 981 -33.31 27.73 4.61
CA SER A 981 -32.63 26.87 3.62
C SER A 981 -31.33 26.25 4.13
N GLU A 982 -30.89 26.57 5.35
CA GLU A 982 -29.62 26.07 5.92
C GLU A 982 -29.84 25.37 7.27
N GLY A 983 -30.91 25.70 7.99
CA GLY A 983 -31.16 25.19 9.32
C GLY A 983 -30.15 25.71 10.34
N THR A 984 -30.15 25.09 11.52
CA THR A 984 -29.23 25.40 12.61
C THR A 984 -28.44 24.15 12.99
N PRO A 985 -27.11 24.22 13.17
CA PRO A 985 -26.32 23.05 13.56
C PRO A 985 -26.88 22.42 14.84
N PHE A 986 -27.17 21.11 14.76
CA PHE A 986 -27.78 20.33 15.83
C PHE A 986 -26.80 19.28 16.38
N ASP A 987 -26.01 18.67 15.50
CA ASP A 987 -24.97 17.69 15.80
C ASP A 987 -23.93 17.72 14.67
N THR A 988 -22.64 17.64 14.99
CA THR A 988 -21.54 17.75 14.01
C THR A 988 -20.62 16.52 14.02
N GLU A 989 -21.08 15.41 14.59
CA GLU A 989 -20.28 14.21 14.79
C GLU A 989 -20.97 12.96 14.25
N CYS A 990 -22.27 12.80 14.51
CA CYS A 990 -22.99 11.57 14.28
C CYS A 990 -23.35 11.40 12.81
N ARG A 991 -22.81 10.36 12.17
CA ARG A 991 -23.36 9.79 10.94
C ARG A 991 -24.61 8.98 11.27
N VAL A 992 -25.80 9.52 11.01
CA VAL A 992 -27.06 8.94 11.51
C VAL A 992 -27.66 7.99 10.48
N TYR A 993 -27.89 6.74 10.86
CA TYR A 993 -28.52 5.71 10.02
C TYR A 993 -29.93 5.32 10.49
N ALA A 994 -30.20 5.50 11.78
CA ALA A 994 -31.52 5.25 12.35
C ALA A 994 -31.83 6.25 13.46
N SER A 995 -33.11 6.58 13.62
CA SER A 995 -33.53 7.55 14.63
C SER A 995 -34.94 7.28 15.15
N ALA A 996 -35.18 7.68 16.39
CA ALA A 996 -36.48 7.59 17.06
C ALA A 996 -36.73 8.85 17.89
N THR A 997 -38.00 9.17 18.12
CA THR A 997 -38.40 10.45 18.71
C THR A 997 -39.42 10.26 19.82
N LEU A 998 -39.16 10.89 20.96
CA LEU A 998 -40.04 10.97 22.12
C LEU A 998 -40.34 12.45 22.41
N PRO A 999 -41.36 12.76 23.24
CA PRO A 999 -41.64 14.14 23.62
C PRO A 999 -40.39 14.86 24.16
N GLY A 1000 -39.92 15.88 23.45
CA GLY A 1000 -38.76 16.69 23.81
C GLY A 1000 -37.39 16.02 23.62
N MET A 1001 -37.30 14.91 22.90
CA MET A 1001 -36.08 14.13 22.75
C MET A 1001 -35.99 13.39 21.41
N VAL A 1002 -34.80 13.42 20.81
CA VAL A 1002 -34.40 12.52 19.71
C VAL A 1002 -33.37 11.52 20.20
N ILE A 1003 -33.43 10.31 19.67
CA ILE A 1003 -32.42 9.28 19.83
C ILE A 1003 -31.87 8.99 18.43
N MET A 1004 -30.58 9.17 18.23
CA MET A 1004 -29.86 8.99 16.97
C MET A 1004 -28.88 7.82 17.11
N GLY A 1005 -28.88 6.89 16.16
CA GLY A 1005 -27.90 5.81 16.10
C GLY A 1005 -26.79 6.13 15.11
N ASP A 1006 -25.53 5.98 15.53
CA ASP A 1006 -24.36 6.31 14.72
C ASP A 1006 -23.64 5.09 14.11
N ALA A 1007 -22.63 5.36 13.27
CA ALA A 1007 -21.74 4.38 12.66
C ALA A 1007 -20.89 3.59 13.69
N TYR A 1008 -20.62 4.18 14.85
CA TYR A 1008 -19.76 3.59 15.88
C TYR A 1008 -20.53 2.73 16.90
N GLY A 1009 -21.82 2.49 16.68
CA GLY A 1009 -22.66 1.66 17.54
C GLY A 1009 -23.13 2.32 18.83
N TYR A 1010 -23.14 3.66 18.86
CA TYR A 1010 -23.73 4.45 19.92
C TYR A 1010 -25.13 4.93 19.56
N LEU A 1011 -26.01 4.87 20.56
CA LEU A 1011 -27.26 5.60 20.61
C LEU A 1011 -27.04 6.91 21.37
N HIS A 1012 -27.32 8.04 20.74
CA HIS A 1012 -27.19 9.37 21.31
C HIS A 1012 -28.55 10.00 21.48
N ALA A 1013 -28.89 10.37 22.72
CA ALA A 1013 -30.11 11.13 22.98
C ALA A 1013 -29.81 12.61 23.16
N ARG A 1014 -30.56 13.45 22.47
CA ARG A 1014 -30.49 14.91 22.55
C ARG A 1014 -31.88 15.49 22.77
N ASP A 1015 -31.97 16.63 23.46
CA ASP A 1015 -33.21 17.39 23.49
C ASP A 1015 -33.44 18.17 22.18
N ASP A 1016 -34.60 18.82 22.04
CA ASP A 1016 -34.97 19.58 20.83
C ASP A 1016 -34.03 20.76 20.53
N SER A 1017 -33.16 21.15 21.48
CA SER A 1017 -32.15 22.20 21.29
C SER A 1017 -30.78 21.67 20.84
N GLY A 1018 -30.63 20.35 20.70
CA GLY A 1018 -29.36 19.68 20.37
C GLY A 1018 -28.51 19.35 21.59
N LYS A 1019 -28.97 19.65 22.81
CA LYS A 1019 -28.20 19.35 24.03
C LYS A 1019 -28.21 17.86 24.30
N ALA A 1020 -27.01 17.29 24.45
CA ALA A 1020 -26.83 15.89 24.82
C ALA A 1020 -27.47 15.56 26.18
N LEU A 1021 -28.30 14.52 26.20
CA LEU A 1021 -28.97 13.99 27.39
C LEU A 1021 -28.27 12.74 27.90
N TRP A 1022 -28.03 11.77 27.03
CA TRP A 1022 -27.33 10.52 27.35
C TRP A 1022 -26.82 9.82 26.10
N ARG A 1023 -25.92 8.85 26.29
CA ARG A 1023 -25.53 7.90 25.24
C ARG A 1023 -25.48 6.45 25.71
N HIS A 1024 -25.57 5.49 24.80
CA HIS A 1024 -25.50 4.05 25.10
C HIS A 1024 -24.84 3.30 23.94
N HIS A 1025 -23.73 2.60 24.20
CA HIS A 1025 -23.04 1.77 23.22
C HIS A 1025 -23.63 0.36 23.21
N ILE A 1026 -23.96 -0.14 22.02
CA ILE A 1026 -24.37 -1.53 21.83
C ILE A 1026 -23.43 -2.32 20.90
N GLY A 1027 -22.54 -1.63 20.17
CA GLY A 1027 -21.58 -2.17 19.21
C GLY A 1027 -22.13 -2.29 17.78
N GLY A 1028 -21.31 -1.98 16.78
CA GLY A 1028 -21.67 -2.05 15.35
C GLY A 1028 -22.60 -0.93 14.87
N THR A 1029 -22.48 -0.52 13.60
CA THR A 1029 -23.31 0.56 13.00
C THR A 1029 -24.79 0.35 13.26
N ILE A 1030 -25.47 1.36 13.82
CA ILE A 1030 -26.90 1.27 14.16
C ILE A 1030 -27.74 1.35 12.89
N SER A 1031 -28.46 0.30 12.53
CA SER A 1031 -29.24 0.21 11.30
C SER A 1031 -30.75 0.29 11.50
N ALA A 1032 -31.23 0.14 12.74
CA ALA A 1032 -32.65 0.23 13.06
C ALA A 1032 -32.88 0.70 14.49
N LEU A 1033 -33.94 1.48 14.71
CA LEU A 1033 -34.31 1.97 16.03
C LEU A 1033 -35.83 2.05 16.18
N GLU A 1034 -36.35 1.46 17.25
CA GLU A 1034 -37.76 1.53 17.61
C GLU A 1034 -37.91 1.82 19.11
N VAL A 1035 -38.88 2.66 19.45
CA VAL A 1035 -39.17 3.04 20.84
C VAL A 1035 -40.64 2.84 21.15
N SER A 1036 -40.96 2.37 22.35
CA SER A 1036 -42.35 2.30 22.81
C SER A 1036 -42.92 3.70 23.05
N ASN A 1037 -44.24 3.85 22.93
CA ASN A 1037 -44.91 5.15 23.06
C ASN A 1037 -44.67 5.86 24.42
N ASP A 1038 -44.41 5.09 25.49
CA ASP A 1038 -44.09 5.60 26.83
C ASP A 1038 -42.58 5.76 27.09
N GLY A 1039 -41.74 5.40 26.09
CA GLY A 1039 -40.29 5.40 26.16
C GLY A 1039 -39.70 4.38 27.14
N SER A 1040 -40.49 3.42 27.63
CA SER A 1040 -40.02 2.41 28.57
C SER A 1040 -39.15 1.33 27.93
N LEU A 1041 -39.34 1.05 26.64
CA LEU A 1041 -38.60 0.06 25.87
C LEU A 1041 -37.99 0.70 24.62
N LEU A 1042 -36.78 0.25 24.29
CA LEU A 1042 -36.07 0.61 23.07
C LEU A 1042 -35.50 -0.65 22.42
N LEU A 1043 -35.71 -0.80 21.13
CA LEU A 1043 -35.14 -1.85 20.30
C LEU A 1043 -34.16 -1.23 19.31
N ALA A 1044 -32.95 -1.78 19.23
CA ALA A 1044 -31.94 -1.33 18.29
C ALA A 1044 -31.39 -2.50 17.47
N GLY A 1045 -31.32 -2.33 16.15
CA GLY A 1045 -30.68 -3.24 15.20
C GLY A 1045 -29.35 -2.66 14.73
N THR A 1046 -28.41 -3.52 14.32
CA THR A 1046 -27.09 -3.13 13.84
C THR A 1046 -26.68 -3.87 12.58
N CYS A 1047 -25.77 -3.29 11.78
CA CYS A 1047 -25.16 -3.95 10.63
C CYS A 1047 -24.36 -5.19 11.03
N SER A 1048 -23.76 -5.19 12.23
CA SER A 1048 -23.00 -6.31 12.79
C SER A 1048 -23.84 -7.48 13.30
N GLY A 1049 -25.16 -7.46 13.04
CA GLY A 1049 -26.07 -8.56 13.34
C GLY A 1049 -26.60 -8.60 14.78
N TYR A 1050 -26.54 -7.49 15.52
CA TYR A 1050 -27.16 -7.40 16.84
C TYR A 1050 -28.57 -6.84 16.78
N LEU A 1051 -29.49 -7.50 17.48
CA LEU A 1051 -30.78 -6.95 17.88
C LEU A 1051 -30.82 -6.84 19.40
N VAL A 1052 -30.92 -5.63 19.93
CA VAL A 1052 -30.80 -5.34 21.36
C VAL A 1052 -32.10 -4.76 21.90
N LEU A 1053 -32.62 -5.35 22.97
CA LEU A 1053 -33.78 -4.84 23.72
C LEU A 1053 -33.30 -4.16 25.00
N LEU A 1054 -33.54 -2.87 25.08
CA LEU A 1054 -33.22 -2.01 26.21
C LEU A 1054 -34.49 -1.61 26.97
N GLN A 1055 -34.41 -1.57 28.31
CA GLN A 1055 -35.49 -1.10 29.17
C GLN A 1055 -35.03 0.06 30.05
N ARG A 1056 -35.88 1.08 30.19
CA ARG A 1056 -35.60 2.22 31.08
C ARG A 1056 -35.71 1.78 32.53
N ALA A 1057 -34.66 1.98 33.32
CA ALA A 1057 -34.65 1.68 34.75
C ALA A 1057 -35.61 2.63 35.52
N GLU A 1058 -36.35 2.10 36.49
CA GLU A 1058 -37.16 2.92 37.41
C GLU A 1058 -36.22 3.65 38.38
N VAL A 1059 -36.17 4.98 38.29
CA VAL A 1059 -35.43 5.83 39.23
C VAL A 1059 -36.37 6.16 40.40
N ASP A 1060 -36.10 5.63 41.59
CA ASP A 1060 -36.69 6.18 42.82
C ASP A 1060 -36.24 7.64 42.96
N ALA A 1061 -37.17 8.56 42.73
CA ALA A 1061 -36.95 10.00 42.53
C ALA A 1061 -36.47 10.78 43.77
N GLN A 1062 -35.77 10.17 44.71
CA GLN A 1062 -35.38 10.79 45.99
C GLN A 1062 -33.88 10.77 46.33
N VAL A 1063 -33.00 10.31 45.44
CA VAL A 1063 -31.54 10.35 45.69
C VAL A 1063 -30.81 11.23 44.67
N ASP A 1064 -30.75 12.52 45.01
CA ASP A 1064 -29.74 13.54 44.73
C ASP A 1064 -29.05 13.63 43.34
N ALA A 1065 -29.46 14.66 42.60
CA ALA A 1065 -28.78 15.28 41.46
C ALA A 1065 -27.45 16.00 41.80
N LYS A 1066 -26.73 15.57 42.85
CA LYS A 1066 -25.49 16.23 43.33
C LYS A 1066 -24.24 15.35 43.36
N ALA A 1067 -24.35 14.06 43.03
CA ALA A 1067 -23.21 13.22 42.74
C ALA A 1067 -23.34 12.76 41.29
N GLY A 1068 -22.42 13.16 40.40
CA GLY A 1068 -22.37 12.72 38.99
C GLY A 1068 -22.05 11.24 38.81
N THR A 1069 -22.53 10.40 39.71
CA THR A 1069 -22.49 8.94 39.69
C THR A 1069 -23.95 8.47 39.60
N GLY A 1070 -24.41 8.14 38.39
CA GLY A 1070 -25.77 7.66 38.17
C GLY A 1070 -26.04 6.41 38.99
N VAL A 1071 -26.83 6.55 40.06
CA VAL A 1071 -27.44 5.42 40.76
C VAL A 1071 -28.48 4.84 39.79
N GLY A 1072 -28.22 3.66 39.23
CA GLY A 1072 -29.10 2.95 38.30
C GLY A 1072 -28.52 2.62 36.92
N ALA A 1073 -27.29 3.02 36.61
CA ALA A 1073 -26.65 2.69 35.32
C ALA A 1073 -26.15 1.24 35.29
N ASP A 1074 -26.36 0.55 34.16
CA ASP A 1074 -25.81 -0.79 33.92
C ASP A 1074 -24.27 -0.77 34.09
N PRO A 1075 -23.70 -1.60 34.97
CA PRO A 1075 -22.25 -1.62 35.21
C PRO A 1075 -21.44 -2.15 34.02
N TYR A 1076 -22.08 -2.78 33.04
CA TYR A 1076 -21.44 -3.35 31.85
C TYR A 1076 -21.72 -2.59 30.55
N ALA A 1077 -22.64 -1.62 30.56
CA ALA A 1077 -22.92 -0.80 29.37
C ALA A 1077 -21.96 0.39 29.29
N ILE A 1078 -21.36 0.62 28.13
CA ILE A 1078 -20.58 1.84 27.88
C ILE A 1078 -21.58 2.97 27.58
N GLY A 1079 -21.60 4.01 28.40
CA GLY A 1079 -22.53 5.14 28.24
C GLY A 1079 -23.09 5.70 29.55
N THR A 1080 -24.05 6.62 29.41
CA THR A 1080 -24.70 7.37 30.50
C THR A 1080 -26.22 7.22 30.50
N SER A 1081 -26.78 6.37 29.64
CA SER A 1081 -28.22 6.24 29.49
C SER A 1081 -28.91 5.61 30.70
N PRO A 1082 -30.20 5.92 30.91
CA PRO A 1082 -31.02 5.28 31.94
C PRO A 1082 -31.51 3.89 31.54
N TYR A 1083 -30.97 3.31 30.46
CA TYR A 1083 -31.42 2.04 29.91
C TYR A 1083 -30.49 0.89 30.34
N VAL A 1084 -31.09 -0.27 30.59
CA VAL A 1084 -30.39 -1.54 30.85
C VAL A 1084 -30.68 -2.52 29.72
N GLU A 1085 -29.68 -3.30 29.33
CA GLU A 1085 -29.87 -4.35 28.32
C GLU A 1085 -30.62 -5.53 28.93
N LEU A 1086 -31.81 -5.82 28.39
CA LEU A 1086 -32.60 -6.97 28.81
C LEU A 1086 -32.19 -8.23 28.07
N ARG A 1087 -32.01 -8.11 26.75
CA ARG A 1087 -31.76 -9.24 25.84
C ARG A 1087 -31.01 -8.77 24.61
N ARG A 1088 -30.20 -9.65 24.06
CA ARG A 1088 -29.60 -9.48 22.73
C ARG A 1088 -29.74 -10.75 21.92
N TRP A 1089 -30.03 -10.57 20.64
CA TRP A 1089 -29.93 -11.63 19.64
C TRP A 1089 -28.79 -11.30 18.69
N ILE A 1090 -27.98 -12.30 18.36
CA ILE A 1090 -26.83 -12.17 17.49
C ILE A 1090 -27.05 -13.06 16.27
N PHE A 1091 -27.03 -12.43 15.10
CA PHE A 1091 -27.27 -13.04 13.80
C PHE A 1091 -25.95 -13.03 13.01
N TRP A 1092 -25.20 -14.13 13.08
CA TRP A 1092 -23.92 -14.28 12.40
C TRP A 1092 -23.96 -15.38 11.34
N GLY A 1093 -23.28 -15.17 10.21
CA GLY A 1093 -23.20 -16.11 9.07
C GLY A 1093 -22.74 -17.52 9.45
N SER A 1094 -21.73 -17.60 10.32
CA SER A 1094 -21.20 -18.87 10.82
C SER A 1094 -22.13 -19.64 11.77
N GLU A 1095 -23.24 -19.05 12.22
CA GLU A 1095 -24.13 -19.65 13.23
C GLU A 1095 -25.38 -20.26 12.61
N ALA A 1096 -25.67 -21.53 12.93
CA ALA A 1096 -26.85 -22.23 12.41
C ALA A 1096 -28.19 -21.67 12.93
N SER A 1097 -28.18 -20.92 14.03
CA SER A 1097 -29.33 -20.27 14.64
C SER A 1097 -28.88 -19.03 15.41
N PRO A 1098 -29.72 -17.99 15.58
CA PRO A 1098 -29.34 -16.79 16.31
C PRO A 1098 -28.89 -17.14 17.73
N LEU A 1099 -27.74 -16.59 18.14
CA LEU A 1099 -27.29 -16.70 19.52
C LEU A 1099 -28.14 -15.78 20.37
N ARG A 1100 -28.55 -16.29 21.54
CA ARG A 1100 -29.33 -15.53 22.52
C ARG A 1100 -28.41 -15.20 23.67
N TRP A 1101 -28.35 -13.91 23.97
CA TRP A 1101 -27.51 -13.37 25.02
C TRP A 1101 -28.36 -12.71 26.08
#